data_AF-A0A7Y3IXX8-F1
#
_entry.id   AF-A0A7Y3IXX8-F1
#
_cell.length_a   1.000
_cell.length_b   1.000
_cell.length_c   1.000
_cell.angle_alpha   90.00
_cell.angle_beta   90.00
_cell.angle_gamma   90.00
#
_symmetry.space_group_name_H-M   'P 1'
#
loop_
_entity.id
_entity.type
_entity.pdbx_description
1 polymer ?
#
loop_
_entity_poly.entity_id
_entity_poly.type
_entity_poly.pdbx_seq_one_letter_code
_entity_poly.pdbx_strand_id
1 'polypeptide(L)'
;MRIQPRALALSISLALSACISQPPLIAPAEIDTALKSHDPQLDYSELAARLQHAHDLHGSRLKQAQTQLARLGSAIAHRMSHDLQGDLGHYTLSNGLIPLPILNAATLHALAIKKYDATQYAQTQQDLETLRGRTQARIDDLAQQRTNLDEEDRLGHYRLLTELIELSGDSRFERERSDLLANLEKQAQQAMQEGNFDQATALFNDLHSLQPDDAGIRISMYRARARNLEKTFWADISSNRVTDAFDLFMIAAHDKNFAALRPNLSKSGHDMIAFFVARGNAATQSGKLGDAYLSFHQERQMREMLEATPLHELPEEKSFIDKISEKLQAADHANTDGEALGLLLVMREFSSGNGASIKAQMHVLYEKIKQQAQHRISTVAFSSGQGDDNFGVAIAAQITESLFQTLPHDIRIVDNDQFHALLKSAGKQDDGQRPADYLIEGRLLEAHIDTTEEKGTKTMRVTTDTVTQTNPDYQTWLAMSSYERKKHPEPPATVDVDKQEEVTVNVNQVRKIGLMSASFRMVDAYSGRVVDTSTEVVKEDDADQGNEGVDIGKFRLPFKLPSLPSDTEIYDHLTRKLAQAIVHDLLDQLQDSDLRYAQAADHAASYGDPISASRYAAYAYVITHEKKKDSSSLANNLASYATEAASLTPLPPPAAVPIP
;
A
#
# COMPACT_ATOMS: atom_id res chain seq x y z
N MET A 1 48.38 -10.29 -45.75
CA MET A 1 48.87 -11.24 -46.77
C MET A 1 50.32 -10.91 -47.10
N ARG A 2 51.25 -11.83 -46.79
CA ARG A 2 52.44 -12.25 -47.57
C ARG A 2 53.45 -11.24 -48.18
N ILE A 3 54.74 -11.64 -48.06
CA ILE A 3 55.90 -11.52 -49.00
C ILE A 3 57.03 -10.50 -48.65
N GLN A 4 58.28 -11.01 -48.70
CA GLN A 4 59.63 -10.38 -48.62
C GLN A 4 59.90 -9.35 -49.77
N PRO A 5 61.09 -8.74 -50.07
CA PRO A 5 62.49 -8.95 -49.59
C PRO A 5 63.48 -7.73 -49.54
N ARG A 6 64.72 -8.04 -49.11
CA ARG A 6 66.10 -7.55 -49.45
C ARG A 6 66.41 -6.20 -50.15
N ALA A 7 67.64 -5.72 -49.79
CA ALA A 7 68.60 -4.84 -50.51
C ALA A 7 68.37 -3.32 -50.37
N LEU A 8 69.34 -2.40 -50.41
CA LEU A 8 70.68 -2.36 -51.03
C LEU A 8 71.54 -1.27 -50.33
N ALA A 9 72.86 -1.45 -50.37
CA ALA A 9 73.88 -0.51 -49.90
C ALA A 9 73.96 0.78 -50.74
N LEU A 10 74.28 1.92 -50.10
CA LEU A 10 75.05 2.98 -50.76
C LEU A 10 75.85 3.78 -49.73
N SER A 11 77.16 3.61 -49.80
CA SER A 11 78.20 4.38 -49.12
C SER A 11 78.46 5.69 -49.86
N ILE A 12 78.31 6.84 -49.19
CA ILE A 12 78.89 8.11 -49.62
C ILE A 12 79.57 8.75 -48.40
N SER A 13 80.90 8.73 -48.43
CA SER A 13 81.76 9.54 -47.58
C SER A 13 81.93 10.91 -48.24
N LEU A 14 81.55 12.00 -47.55
CA LEU A 14 81.99 13.35 -47.87
C LEU A 14 82.44 14.06 -46.60
N ALA A 15 83.72 14.43 -46.59
CA ALA A 15 84.36 15.23 -45.57
C ALA A 15 83.90 16.69 -45.68
N LEU A 16 83.37 17.24 -44.58
CA LEU A 16 83.16 18.68 -44.37
C LEU A 16 83.63 19.04 -42.97
N SER A 17 84.34 20.16 -42.91
CA SER A 17 85.09 20.74 -41.80
C SER A 17 84.28 20.85 -40.51
N ALA A 18 84.57 19.99 -39.52
CA ALA A 18 83.99 20.12 -38.19
C ALA A 18 84.69 21.24 -37.41
N CYS A 19 84.05 22.40 -37.31
CA CYS A 19 84.25 23.27 -36.16
C CYS A 19 83.90 22.44 -34.92
N ILE A 20 84.91 22.03 -34.15
CA ILE A 20 84.72 21.34 -32.87
C ILE A 20 84.09 22.36 -31.91
N SER A 21 82.77 22.52 -31.97
CA SER A 21 82.02 23.20 -30.92
C SER A 21 82.19 22.35 -29.67
N GLN A 22 83.00 22.82 -28.73
CA GLN A 22 83.13 22.18 -27.42
C GLN A 22 81.72 21.91 -26.86
N PRO A 23 81.47 20.71 -26.31
CA PRO A 23 80.14 20.32 -25.86
C PRO A 23 79.60 21.32 -24.83
N PRO A 24 78.28 21.57 -24.81
CA PRO A 24 77.68 22.46 -23.82
C PRO A 24 77.96 21.92 -22.41
N LEU A 25 78.21 22.82 -21.45
CA LEU A 25 78.54 22.45 -20.06
C LEU A 25 77.41 21.62 -19.40
N ILE A 26 76.16 21.93 -19.76
CA ILE A 26 74.96 21.19 -19.39
C ILE A 26 74.27 20.82 -20.69
N ALA A 27 74.22 19.52 -21.00
CA ALA A 27 73.57 19.06 -22.21
C ALA A 27 72.04 19.01 -22.01
N PRO A 28 71.22 19.32 -23.03
CA PRO A 28 69.76 19.18 -22.92
C PRO A 28 69.30 17.79 -22.47
N ALA A 29 70.01 16.74 -22.90
CA ALA A 29 69.73 15.36 -22.50
C ALA A 29 70.01 15.10 -21.00
N GLU A 30 70.96 15.82 -20.38
CA GLU A 30 71.21 15.73 -18.94
C GLU A 30 70.02 16.32 -18.15
N ILE A 31 69.37 17.39 -18.66
CA ILE A 31 68.17 17.95 -18.05
C ILE A 31 66.99 16.99 -18.16
N ASP A 32 66.77 16.40 -19.32
CA ASP A 32 65.68 15.44 -19.50
C ASP A 32 65.90 14.18 -18.65
N THR A 33 67.16 13.82 -18.40
CA THR A 33 67.53 12.71 -17.49
C THR A 33 67.29 13.10 -16.04
N ALA A 34 67.71 14.30 -15.62
CA ALA A 34 67.50 14.83 -14.28
C ALA A 34 66.00 14.97 -13.95
N LEU A 35 65.18 15.42 -14.90
CA LEU A 35 63.72 15.52 -14.70
C LEU A 35 63.02 14.16 -14.54
N LYS A 36 63.63 13.10 -15.07
CA LYS A 36 63.14 11.71 -14.93
C LYS A 36 63.77 10.98 -13.75
N SER A 37 64.73 11.59 -13.06
CA SER A 37 65.39 10.96 -11.93
C SER A 37 64.45 10.88 -10.73
N HIS A 38 64.83 10.03 -9.78
CA HIS A 38 64.08 9.87 -8.53
C HIS A 38 64.21 11.13 -7.64
N ASP A 39 65.31 11.87 -7.78
CA ASP A 39 65.58 13.10 -7.01
C ASP A 39 66.12 14.22 -7.92
N PRO A 40 65.22 14.92 -8.62
CA PRO A 40 65.63 16.02 -9.50
C PRO A 40 66.21 17.21 -8.72
N GLN A 41 65.98 17.30 -7.40
CA GLN A 41 66.56 18.37 -6.56
C GLN A 41 68.06 18.14 -6.32
N LEU A 42 68.47 16.89 -6.13
CA LEU A 42 69.87 16.50 -6.04
C LEU A 42 70.61 16.82 -7.34
N ASP A 43 70.06 16.40 -8.48
CA ASP A 43 70.64 16.67 -9.81
C ASP A 43 70.76 18.17 -10.09
N TYR A 44 69.77 18.97 -9.69
CA TYR A 44 69.84 20.42 -9.79
C TYR A 44 70.99 21.01 -8.96
N SER A 45 71.20 20.52 -7.74
CA SER A 45 72.27 21.01 -6.87
C SER A 45 73.66 20.68 -7.41
N GLU A 46 73.84 19.49 -7.99
CA GLU A 46 75.09 19.07 -8.63
C GLU A 46 75.39 19.89 -9.88
N LEU A 47 74.38 20.11 -10.73
CA LEU A 47 74.52 20.94 -11.93
C LEU A 47 74.77 22.41 -11.60
N ALA A 48 74.13 22.94 -10.54
CA ALA A 48 74.39 24.29 -10.03
C ALA A 48 75.82 24.44 -9.51
N ALA A 49 76.33 23.46 -8.74
CA ALA A 49 77.70 23.45 -8.25
C ALA A 49 78.71 23.37 -9.40
N ARG A 50 78.47 22.51 -10.41
CA ARG A 50 79.28 22.44 -11.64
C ARG A 50 79.36 23.79 -12.35
N LEU A 51 78.24 24.51 -12.44
CA LEU A 51 78.19 25.83 -13.04
C LEU A 51 78.98 26.87 -12.22
N GLN A 52 78.95 26.79 -10.89
CA GLN A 52 79.64 27.70 -9.98
C GLN A 52 81.18 27.52 -10.02
N HIS A 53 81.67 26.30 -10.25
CA HIS A 53 83.10 26.00 -10.36
C HIS A 53 83.70 26.20 -11.76
N ALA A 54 82.87 26.51 -12.77
CA ALA A 54 83.32 26.72 -14.14
C ALA A 54 83.83 28.17 -14.36
N HIS A 55 84.93 28.54 -13.70
CA HIS A 55 85.52 29.88 -13.69
C HIS A 55 85.92 30.41 -15.09
N ASP A 56 86.15 29.53 -16.07
CA ASP A 56 86.61 29.88 -17.42
C ASP A 56 85.49 30.09 -18.45
N LEU A 57 84.21 29.95 -18.05
CA LEU A 57 83.08 30.14 -18.95
C LEU A 57 82.71 31.63 -19.07
N HIS A 58 82.88 32.18 -20.27
CA HIS A 58 82.48 33.55 -20.60
C HIS A 58 81.52 33.59 -21.80
N GLY A 59 80.77 34.69 -21.90
CA GLY A 59 79.93 34.99 -23.07
C GLY A 59 78.70 34.09 -23.21
N SER A 60 78.44 33.60 -24.43
CA SER A 60 77.20 32.90 -24.80
C SER A 60 77.03 31.54 -24.12
N ARG A 61 78.11 30.83 -23.80
CA ARG A 61 78.07 29.49 -23.20
C ARG A 61 77.64 29.50 -21.74
N LEU A 62 78.11 30.48 -20.96
CA LEU A 62 77.65 30.67 -19.59
C LEU A 62 76.15 30.98 -19.56
N LYS A 63 75.69 31.88 -20.45
CA LYS A 63 74.27 32.19 -20.61
C LYS A 63 73.45 30.95 -20.97
N GLN A 64 73.92 30.13 -21.91
CA GLN A 64 73.24 28.90 -22.30
C GLN A 64 73.14 27.92 -21.12
N ALA A 65 74.21 27.69 -20.36
CA ALA A 65 74.18 26.82 -19.19
C ALA A 65 73.27 27.37 -18.07
N GLN A 66 73.26 28.69 -17.85
CA GLN A 66 72.32 29.36 -16.94
C GLN A 66 70.86 29.20 -17.39
N THR A 67 70.56 29.36 -18.68
CA THR A 67 69.21 29.13 -19.23
C THR A 67 68.77 27.68 -19.05
N GLN A 68 69.68 26.72 -19.29
CA GLN A 68 69.40 25.29 -19.12
C GLN A 68 69.16 24.94 -17.64
N LEU A 69 70.00 25.42 -16.72
CA LEU A 69 69.79 25.24 -15.28
C LEU A 69 68.48 25.88 -14.79
N ALA A 70 68.16 27.09 -15.27
CA ALA A 70 66.89 27.76 -14.95
C ALA A 70 65.67 26.97 -15.46
N ARG A 71 65.77 26.33 -16.64
CA ARG A 71 64.72 25.45 -17.16
C ARG A 71 64.50 24.23 -16.28
N LEU A 72 65.56 23.59 -15.80
CA LEU A 72 65.48 22.49 -14.84
C LEU A 72 64.86 22.93 -13.51
N GLY A 73 65.30 24.08 -12.97
CA GLY A 73 64.74 24.68 -11.75
C GLY A 73 63.25 24.97 -11.87
N SER A 74 62.82 25.55 -12.99
CA SER A 74 61.41 25.84 -13.28
C SER A 74 60.55 24.57 -13.33
N ALA A 75 61.04 23.50 -13.96
CA ALA A 75 60.32 22.23 -14.01
C ALA A 75 60.24 21.54 -12.64
N ILE A 76 61.28 21.63 -11.81
CA ILE A 76 61.24 21.17 -10.40
C ILE A 76 60.21 21.97 -9.61
N ALA A 77 60.23 23.29 -9.73
CA ALA A 77 59.28 24.18 -9.07
C ALA A 77 57.83 23.89 -9.46
N HIS A 78 57.56 23.64 -10.75
CA HIS A 78 56.24 23.24 -11.23
C HIS A 78 55.79 21.91 -10.62
N ARG A 79 56.66 20.90 -10.58
CA ARG A 79 56.36 19.61 -9.96
C ARG A 79 56.04 19.77 -8.47
N MET A 80 56.87 20.50 -7.73
CA MET A 80 56.63 20.79 -6.31
C MET A 80 55.32 21.54 -6.08
N SER A 81 55.00 22.53 -6.93
CA SER A 81 53.73 23.25 -6.86
C SER A 81 52.54 22.33 -7.15
N HIS A 82 52.66 21.43 -8.12
CA HIS A 82 51.63 20.45 -8.45
C HIS A 82 51.42 19.44 -7.32
N ASP A 83 52.50 18.92 -6.75
CA ASP A 83 52.45 18.00 -5.61
C ASP A 83 51.78 18.67 -4.40
N LEU A 84 52.14 19.93 -4.12
CA LEU A 84 51.49 20.73 -3.06
C LEU A 84 49.99 20.93 -3.32
N GLN A 85 49.58 21.18 -4.57
CA GLN A 85 48.16 21.27 -4.94
C GLN A 85 47.44 19.93 -4.76
N GLY A 86 48.10 18.80 -5.07
CA GLY A 86 47.59 17.47 -4.80
C GLY A 86 47.37 17.23 -3.31
N ASP A 87 48.35 17.57 -2.48
CA ASP A 87 48.26 17.48 -1.02
C ASP A 87 47.09 18.32 -0.48
N LEU A 88 46.95 19.56 -0.95
CA LEU A 88 45.82 20.44 -0.59
C LEU A 88 44.46 19.86 -1.01
N GLY A 89 44.40 19.16 -2.14
CA GLY A 89 43.21 18.44 -2.59
C GLY A 89 42.72 17.40 -1.58
N HIS A 90 43.63 16.74 -0.85
CA HIS A 90 43.27 15.75 0.18
C HIS A 90 42.65 16.37 1.43
N TYR A 91 42.92 17.65 1.70
CA TYR A 91 42.38 18.39 2.85
C TYR A 91 41.24 19.35 2.48
N THR A 92 40.78 19.32 1.23
CA THR A 92 39.67 20.15 0.78
C THR A 92 38.37 19.59 1.35
N LEU A 93 37.66 20.42 2.12
CA LEU A 93 36.37 20.08 2.70
C LEU A 93 35.29 20.05 1.62
N SER A 94 34.12 19.50 1.94
CA SER A 94 32.98 19.39 1.01
C SER A 94 32.50 20.74 0.45
N ASN A 95 32.74 21.84 1.18
CA ASN A 95 32.45 23.20 0.75
C ASN A 95 33.54 23.82 -0.16
N GLY A 96 34.57 23.07 -0.51
CA GLY A 96 35.68 23.51 -1.36
C GLY A 96 36.70 24.41 -0.65
N LEU A 97 36.63 24.54 0.67
CA LEU A 97 37.59 25.30 1.48
C LEU A 97 38.65 24.38 2.07
N ILE A 98 39.79 24.97 2.44
CA ILE A 98 40.89 24.26 3.09
C ILE A 98 41.14 24.90 4.47
N PRO A 99 41.30 24.10 5.54
CA PRO A 99 41.58 24.62 6.87
C PRO A 99 42.82 25.53 6.93
N LEU A 100 42.75 26.61 7.72
CA LEU A 100 43.84 27.55 7.90
C LEU A 100 45.15 26.91 8.38
N PRO A 101 45.16 25.93 9.33
CA PRO A 101 46.41 25.28 9.74
C PRO A 101 47.12 24.57 8.58
N ILE A 102 46.35 23.95 7.68
CA ILE A 102 46.88 23.27 6.49
C ILE A 102 47.44 24.29 5.49
N LEU A 103 46.71 25.40 5.24
CA LEU A 103 47.18 26.47 4.36
C LEU A 103 48.45 27.16 4.90
N ASN A 104 48.56 27.32 6.22
CA ASN A 104 49.76 27.87 6.86
C ASN A 104 50.96 26.92 6.70
N ALA A 105 50.77 25.61 6.89
CA ALA A 105 51.81 24.61 6.64
C ALA A 105 52.22 24.58 5.16
N ALA A 106 51.25 24.63 4.24
CA ALA A 106 51.50 24.70 2.79
C ALA A 106 52.29 25.96 2.40
N THR A 107 52.03 27.09 3.04
CA THR A 107 52.78 28.35 2.82
C THR A 107 54.24 28.19 3.20
N LEU A 108 54.55 27.47 4.29
CA LEU A 108 55.92 27.14 4.68
C LEU A 108 56.58 26.19 3.69
N HIS A 109 55.87 25.15 3.22
CA HIS A 109 56.36 24.21 2.21
C HIS A 109 56.69 24.91 0.88
N ALA A 110 55.87 25.88 0.47
CA ALA A 110 56.08 26.65 -0.75
C ALA A 110 57.38 27.46 -0.73
N LEU A 111 57.97 27.79 0.43
CA LEU A 111 59.27 28.48 0.50
C LEU A 111 60.39 27.69 -0.19
N ALA A 112 60.30 26.36 -0.23
CA ALA A 112 61.28 25.52 -0.92
C ALA A 112 61.25 25.72 -2.45
N ILE A 113 60.10 26.09 -3.03
CA ILE A 113 59.93 26.37 -4.47
C ILE A 113 60.76 27.59 -4.88
N LYS A 114 60.85 28.61 -4.01
CA LYS A 114 61.58 29.86 -4.26
C LYS A 114 63.05 29.64 -4.62
N LYS A 115 63.66 28.57 -4.11
CA LYS A 115 65.06 28.18 -4.40
C LYS A 115 65.27 27.83 -5.88
N TYR A 116 64.24 27.32 -6.54
CA TYR A 116 64.32 26.78 -7.90
C TYR A 116 63.71 27.72 -8.94
N ASP A 117 62.60 28.38 -8.63
CA ASP A 117 61.95 29.36 -9.51
C ASP A 117 61.16 30.41 -8.70
N ALA A 118 61.57 31.67 -8.81
CA ALA A 118 60.93 32.78 -8.11
C ALA A 118 59.55 33.14 -8.69
N THR A 119 59.34 32.94 -9.99
CA THR A 119 58.07 33.25 -10.67
C THR A 119 57.02 32.24 -10.28
N GLN A 120 57.36 30.95 -10.35
CA GLN A 120 56.44 29.88 -9.93
C GLN A 120 56.12 29.99 -8.44
N TYR A 121 57.11 30.28 -7.60
CA TYR A 121 56.87 30.55 -6.18
C TYR A 121 55.88 31.69 -5.96
N ALA A 122 56.02 32.81 -6.67
CA ALA A 122 55.09 33.94 -6.55
C ALA A 122 53.66 33.55 -6.93
N GLN A 123 53.48 32.76 -7.98
CA GLN A 123 52.18 32.23 -8.38
C GLN A 123 51.59 31.31 -7.30
N THR A 124 52.37 30.32 -6.82
CA THR A 124 51.93 29.40 -5.77
C THR A 124 51.56 30.15 -4.48
N GLN A 125 52.32 31.19 -4.11
CA GLN A 125 51.97 32.05 -2.98
C GLN A 125 50.65 32.76 -3.22
N GLN A 126 50.45 33.42 -4.37
CA GLN A 126 49.21 34.11 -4.69
C GLN A 126 47.98 33.17 -4.63
N ASP A 127 48.10 31.94 -5.11
CA ASP A 127 47.04 30.93 -5.04
C ASP A 127 46.72 30.56 -3.58
N LEU A 128 47.75 30.30 -2.77
CA LEU A 128 47.60 30.02 -1.33
C LEU A 128 46.98 31.19 -0.56
N GLU A 129 47.39 32.44 -0.87
CA GLU A 129 46.83 33.64 -0.25
C GLU A 129 45.36 33.84 -0.63
N THR A 130 45.00 33.53 -1.88
CA THR A 130 43.61 33.57 -2.35
C THR A 130 42.75 32.54 -1.60
N LEU A 131 43.23 31.30 -1.46
CA LEU A 131 42.54 30.25 -0.69
C LEU A 131 42.41 30.63 0.78
N ARG A 132 43.49 31.15 1.39
CA ARG A 132 43.49 31.64 2.78
C ARG A 132 42.49 32.78 2.98
N GLY A 133 42.43 33.73 2.06
CA GLY A 133 41.47 34.83 2.10
C GLY A 133 40.03 34.35 2.04
N ARG A 134 39.73 33.35 1.20
CA ARG A 134 38.39 32.74 1.13
C ARG A 134 38.03 31.98 2.40
N THR A 135 38.94 31.16 2.92
CA THR A 135 38.73 30.45 4.20
C THR A 135 38.52 31.44 5.35
N GLN A 136 39.34 32.48 5.44
CA GLN A 136 39.21 33.51 6.49
C GLN A 136 37.88 34.26 6.38
N ALA A 137 37.49 34.70 5.18
CA ALA A 137 36.21 35.38 4.98
C ALA A 137 35.03 34.50 5.40
N ARG A 138 35.10 33.18 5.17
CA ARG A 138 34.08 32.25 5.66
C ARG A 138 34.09 32.12 7.18
N ILE A 139 35.26 32.05 7.81
CA ILE A 139 35.38 32.02 9.28
C ILE A 139 34.75 33.29 9.88
N ASP A 140 35.02 34.46 9.30
CA ASP A 140 34.48 35.74 9.77
C ASP A 140 32.94 35.79 9.62
N ASP A 141 32.43 35.33 8.48
CA ASP A 141 30.98 35.18 8.22
C ASP A 141 30.31 34.24 9.22
N LEU A 142 30.90 33.05 9.48
CA LEU A 142 30.40 32.10 10.47
C LEU A 142 30.42 32.67 11.89
N ALA A 143 31.47 33.40 12.26
CA ALA A 143 31.56 34.06 13.55
C ALA A 143 30.47 35.13 13.71
N GLN A 144 30.20 35.91 12.66
CA GLN A 144 29.12 36.90 12.64
C GLN A 144 27.73 36.26 12.70
N GLN A 145 27.49 35.19 11.93
CA GLN A 145 26.25 34.43 11.99
C GLN A 145 25.99 33.91 13.40
N ARG A 146 27.04 33.39 14.05
CA ARG A 146 26.94 32.89 15.42
C ARG A 146 26.54 33.97 16.43
N THR A 147 27.03 35.21 16.28
CA THR A 147 26.63 36.31 17.17
C THR A 147 25.20 36.80 16.94
N ASN A 148 24.61 36.48 15.79
CA ASN A 148 23.25 36.85 15.43
C ASN A 148 22.22 35.75 15.72
N LEU A 149 22.67 34.53 16.08
CA LEU A 149 21.78 33.45 16.48
C LEU A 149 21.17 33.76 17.86
N ASP A 150 19.92 33.34 18.02
CA ASP A 150 19.23 33.36 19.31
C ASP A 150 19.95 32.41 20.29
N GLU A 151 20.07 32.79 21.55
CA GLU A 151 20.70 31.96 22.59
C GLU A 151 19.96 30.63 22.77
N GLU A 152 18.67 30.58 22.41
CA GLU A 152 17.87 29.36 22.40
C GLU A 152 18.16 28.42 21.21
N ASP A 153 18.78 28.89 20.11
CA ASP A 153 19.14 28.04 18.96
C ASP A 153 20.47 27.30 19.17
N ARG A 154 20.45 26.38 20.13
CA ARG A 154 21.61 25.59 20.56
C ARG A 154 22.15 24.69 19.46
N LEU A 155 21.27 24.19 18.59
CA LEU A 155 21.63 23.36 17.44
C LEU A 155 22.38 24.19 16.40
N GLY A 156 21.91 25.41 16.11
CA GLY A 156 22.59 26.38 15.26
C GLY A 156 23.97 26.73 15.80
N HIS A 157 24.08 27.06 17.08
CA HIS A 157 25.37 27.36 17.72
C HIS A 157 26.37 26.20 17.62
N TYR A 158 25.95 24.97 17.90
CA TYR A 158 26.83 23.80 17.81
C TYR A 158 27.34 23.55 16.38
N ARG A 159 26.46 23.67 15.38
CA ARG A 159 26.82 23.50 13.96
C ARG A 159 27.85 24.52 13.52
N LEU A 160 27.62 25.81 13.81
CA LEU A 160 28.56 26.88 13.48
C LEU A 160 29.91 26.68 14.18
N LEU A 161 29.91 26.29 15.46
CA LEU A 161 31.13 25.99 16.20
C LEU A 161 31.90 24.83 15.57
N THR A 162 31.22 23.78 15.10
CA THR A 162 31.87 22.65 14.43
C THR A 162 32.54 23.06 13.12
N GLU A 163 31.86 23.83 12.27
CA GLU A 163 32.45 24.35 11.02
C GLU A 163 33.61 25.31 11.31
N LEU A 164 33.49 26.16 12.34
CA LEU A 164 34.57 27.04 12.79
C LEU A 164 35.80 26.26 13.25
N ILE A 165 35.62 25.16 14.00
CA ILE A 165 36.73 24.28 14.42
C ILE A 165 37.42 23.68 13.20
N GLU A 166 36.66 23.11 12.27
CA GLU A 166 37.21 22.48 11.06
C GLU A 166 38.00 23.46 10.19
N LEU A 167 37.52 24.69 10.01
CA LEU A 167 38.17 25.68 9.15
C LEU A 167 39.32 26.40 9.84
N SER A 168 39.17 26.77 11.12
CA SER A 168 40.17 27.61 11.81
C SER A 168 41.26 26.79 12.51
N GLY A 169 40.93 25.60 13.02
CA GLY A 169 41.76 24.85 13.96
C GLY A 169 41.98 25.58 15.31
N ASP A 170 41.16 26.57 15.65
CA ASP A 170 41.27 27.33 16.89
C ASP A 170 40.62 26.58 18.06
N SER A 171 41.44 26.21 19.06
CA SER A 171 41.00 25.50 20.27
C SER A 171 40.03 26.30 21.15
N ARG A 172 39.84 27.61 20.90
CA ARG A 172 38.78 28.39 21.55
C ARG A 172 37.40 27.88 21.16
N PHE A 173 37.16 27.60 19.88
CA PHE A 173 35.85 27.11 19.43
C PHE A 173 35.58 25.67 19.91
N GLU A 174 36.61 24.85 20.05
CA GLU A 174 36.49 23.53 20.65
C GLU A 174 36.04 23.61 22.11
N ARG A 175 36.65 24.51 22.90
CA ARG A 175 36.24 24.77 24.28
C ARG A 175 34.81 25.29 24.37
N GLU A 176 34.46 26.28 23.56
CA GLU A 176 33.09 26.82 23.54
C GLU A 176 32.05 25.76 23.18
N ARG A 177 32.35 24.88 22.20
CA ARG A 177 31.47 23.75 21.84
C ARG A 177 31.33 22.76 22.99
N SER A 178 32.42 22.45 23.67
CA SER A 178 32.41 21.54 24.82
C SER A 178 31.66 22.14 26.01
N ASP A 179 31.80 23.46 26.26
CA ASP A 179 31.09 24.18 27.31
C ASP A 179 29.57 24.22 27.02
N LEU A 180 29.17 24.42 25.75
CA LEU A 180 27.78 24.36 25.32
C LEU A 180 27.17 22.98 25.63
N LEU A 181 27.84 21.90 25.24
CA LEU A 181 27.39 20.53 25.53
C LEU A 181 27.33 20.24 27.03
N ALA A 182 28.35 20.64 27.79
CA ALA A 182 28.38 20.45 29.24
C ALA A 182 27.27 21.23 29.95
N ASN A 183 26.97 22.45 29.51
CA ASN A 183 25.88 23.26 30.05
C ASN A 183 24.52 22.64 29.72
N LEU A 184 24.34 22.15 28.49
CA LEU A 184 23.14 21.41 28.08
C LEU A 184 22.91 20.18 28.95
N GLU A 185 23.94 19.36 29.12
CA GLU A 185 23.87 18.16 29.93
C GLU A 185 23.55 18.51 31.39
N LYS A 186 24.20 19.53 31.94
CA LYS A 186 23.92 20.01 33.30
C LYS A 186 22.48 20.49 33.46
N GLN A 187 21.94 21.24 32.50
CA GLN A 187 20.53 21.66 32.52
C GLN A 187 19.58 20.47 32.42
N ALA A 188 19.88 19.49 31.56
CA ALA A 188 19.06 18.29 31.40
C ALA A 188 19.04 17.47 32.70
N GLN A 189 20.19 17.31 33.35
CA GLN A 189 20.32 16.63 34.63
C GLN A 189 19.64 17.41 35.77
N GLN A 190 19.71 18.74 35.78
CA GLN A 190 19.00 19.57 36.74
C GLN A 190 17.49 19.44 36.58
N ALA A 191 16.97 19.52 35.35
CA ALA A 191 15.54 19.31 35.06
C ALA A 191 15.08 17.90 35.50
N MET A 192 15.93 16.88 35.34
CA MET A 192 15.66 15.53 35.88
C MET A 192 15.55 15.52 37.41
N GLN A 193 16.44 16.22 38.12
CA GLN A 193 16.45 16.28 39.58
C GLN A 193 15.25 17.06 40.14
N GLU A 194 14.83 18.11 39.44
CA GLU A 194 13.68 18.94 39.79
C GLU A 194 12.33 18.30 39.43
N GLY A 195 12.32 17.16 38.73
CA GLY A 195 11.10 16.50 38.27
C GLY A 195 10.42 17.17 37.06
N ASN A 196 11.15 18.06 36.37
CA ASN A 196 10.71 18.66 35.11
C ASN A 196 11.07 17.77 33.91
N PHE A 197 10.46 16.59 33.85
CA PHE A 197 10.82 15.54 32.90
C PHE A 197 10.50 15.89 31.44
N ASP A 198 9.53 16.77 31.17
CA ASP A 198 9.27 17.31 29.84
C ASP A 198 10.48 18.10 29.33
N GLN A 199 10.96 19.05 30.13
CA GLN A 199 12.14 19.85 29.82
C GLN A 199 13.40 18.97 29.69
N ALA A 200 13.60 18.02 30.62
CA ALA A 200 14.71 17.09 30.54
C ALA A 200 14.68 16.26 29.25
N THR A 201 13.50 15.80 28.84
CA THR A 201 13.33 15.02 27.60
C THR A 201 13.70 15.87 26.38
N ALA A 202 13.23 17.13 26.32
CA ALA A 202 13.59 18.04 25.23
C ALA A 202 15.12 18.25 25.16
N LEU A 203 15.75 18.56 26.30
CA LEU A 203 17.20 18.79 26.37
C LEU A 203 18.04 17.56 26.01
N PHE A 204 17.63 16.36 26.44
CA PHE A 204 18.32 15.13 26.04
C PHE A 204 18.08 14.75 24.57
N ASN A 205 16.93 15.10 23.98
CA ASN A 205 16.71 14.95 22.55
C ASN A 205 17.64 15.87 21.74
N ASP A 206 17.82 17.11 22.19
CA ASP A 206 18.76 18.05 21.57
C ASP A 206 20.19 17.51 21.65
N LEU A 207 20.62 17.11 22.85
CA LEU A 207 21.92 16.47 23.06
C LEU A 207 22.12 15.22 22.20
N HIS A 208 21.11 14.37 22.07
CA HIS A 208 21.19 13.18 21.21
C HIS A 208 21.28 13.54 19.73
N SER A 209 20.63 14.63 19.30
CA SER A 209 20.74 15.14 17.92
C SER A 209 22.14 15.71 17.64
N LEU A 210 22.79 16.27 18.67
CA LEU A 210 24.16 16.79 18.61
C LEU A 210 25.23 15.69 18.69
N GLN A 211 24.96 14.63 19.46
CA GLN A 211 25.87 13.52 19.74
C GLN A 211 25.12 12.17 19.64
N PRO A 212 24.77 11.71 18.43
CA PRO A 212 23.93 10.52 18.23
C PRO A 212 24.59 9.22 18.73
N ASP A 213 25.93 9.18 18.68
CA ASP A 213 26.71 8.00 19.07
C ASP A 213 26.93 7.90 20.59
N ASP A 214 26.61 8.94 21.37
CA ASP A 214 26.78 8.93 22.81
C ASP A 214 25.73 8.04 23.49
N ALA A 215 26.20 6.90 24.01
CA ALA A 215 25.35 5.95 24.71
C ALA A 215 24.79 6.49 26.04
N GLY A 216 25.54 7.34 26.75
CA GLY A 216 25.14 7.93 28.02
C GLY A 216 23.99 8.92 27.86
N ILE A 217 24.08 9.80 26.85
CA ILE A 217 23.00 10.72 26.47
C ILE A 217 21.76 9.93 26.08
N ARG A 218 21.91 8.91 25.23
CA ARG A 218 20.79 8.05 24.81
C ARG A 218 20.11 7.35 25.98
N ILE A 219 20.89 6.79 26.92
CA ILE A 219 20.34 6.17 28.14
C ILE A 219 19.58 7.20 28.99
N SER A 220 20.15 8.40 29.16
CA SER A 220 19.53 9.47 29.95
C SER A 220 18.25 10.01 29.31
N MET A 221 18.21 10.11 27.98
CA MET A 221 17.02 10.44 27.19
C MET A 221 15.88 9.45 27.47
N TYR A 222 16.14 8.14 27.38
CA TYR A 222 15.11 7.13 27.66
C TYR A 222 14.68 7.13 29.12
N ARG A 223 15.59 7.39 30.05
CA ARG A 223 15.25 7.56 31.47
C ARG A 223 14.34 8.76 31.68
N ALA A 224 14.62 9.90 31.06
CA ALA A 224 13.77 11.10 31.13
C ALA A 224 12.38 10.84 30.56
N ARG A 225 12.30 10.21 29.37
CA ARG A 225 11.02 9.82 28.76
C ARG A 225 10.20 8.88 29.65
N ALA A 226 10.85 7.88 30.26
CA ALA A 226 10.17 6.93 31.14
C ALA A 226 9.58 7.64 32.37
N ARG A 227 10.34 8.56 32.99
CA ARG A 227 9.87 9.37 34.11
C ARG A 227 8.77 10.34 33.72
N ASN A 228 8.83 10.89 32.51
CA ASN A 228 7.79 11.76 32.01
C ASN A 228 6.47 11.01 31.79
N LEU A 229 6.56 9.83 31.16
CA LEU A 229 5.42 8.93 30.98
C LEU A 229 4.81 8.56 32.34
N GLU A 230 5.64 8.15 33.31
CA GLU A 230 5.20 7.83 34.67
C GLU A 230 4.48 9.01 35.33
N LYS A 231 5.07 10.21 35.31
CA LYS A 231 4.49 11.41 35.90
C LYS A 231 3.12 11.75 35.28
N THR A 232 3.04 11.71 33.96
CA THR A 232 1.81 12.06 33.22
C THR A 232 0.73 11.01 33.43
N PHE A 233 1.10 9.72 33.36
CA PHE A 233 0.21 8.61 33.67
C PHE A 233 -0.44 8.77 35.04
N TRP A 234 0.35 8.97 36.10
CA TRP A 234 -0.20 9.12 37.45
C TRP A 234 -0.99 10.43 37.64
N ALA A 235 -0.62 11.50 36.93
CA ALA A 235 -1.41 12.73 36.92
C ALA A 235 -2.81 12.51 36.31
N ASP A 236 -2.91 11.74 35.22
CA ASP A 236 -4.17 11.35 34.61
C ASP A 236 -5.00 10.46 35.52
N ILE A 237 -4.40 9.45 36.16
CA ILE A 237 -5.07 8.63 37.18
C ILE A 237 -5.62 9.51 38.32
N SER A 238 -4.81 10.44 38.85
CA SER A 238 -5.23 11.32 39.95
C SER A 238 -6.38 12.26 39.56
N SER A 239 -6.51 12.55 38.26
CA SER A 239 -7.58 13.37 37.70
C SER A 239 -8.80 12.54 37.23
N ASN A 240 -8.86 11.26 37.58
CA ASN A 240 -9.89 10.31 37.15
C ASN A 240 -9.99 10.13 35.62
N ARG A 241 -8.89 10.37 34.89
CA ARG A 241 -8.76 10.14 33.44
C ARG A 241 -8.04 8.82 33.18
N VAL A 242 -8.64 7.72 33.63
CA VAL A 242 -7.98 6.39 33.60
C VAL A 242 -7.77 5.86 32.19
N THR A 243 -8.73 6.11 31.28
CA THR A 243 -8.59 5.76 29.86
C THR A 243 -7.43 6.52 29.22
N ASP A 244 -7.34 7.84 29.42
CA ASP A 244 -6.25 8.66 28.88
C ASP A 244 -4.88 8.19 29.38
N ALA A 245 -4.76 7.81 30.65
CA ALA A 245 -3.53 7.24 31.21
C ALA A 245 -3.13 5.94 30.49
N PHE A 246 -4.09 5.06 30.25
CA PHE A 246 -3.86 3.82 29.51
C PHE A 246 -3.48 4.08 28.05
N ASP A 247 -4.19 4.97 27.36
CA ASP A 247 -3.91 5.34 25.97
C ASP A 247 -2.53 5.97 25.82
N LEU A 248 -2.12 6.82 26.76
CA LEU A 248 -0.77 7.39 26.82
C LEU A 248 0.29 6.30 26.90
N PHE A 249 0.08 5.28 27.75
CA PHE A 249 0.97 4.13 27.83
C PHE A 249 0.99 3.35 26.49
N MET A 250 -0.16 3.09 25.88
CA MET A 250 -0.25 2.35 24.63
C MET A 250 0.41 3.09 23.45
N ILE A 251 0.29 4.42 23.39
CA ILE A 251 1.03 5.25 22.42
C ILE A 251 2.53 5.07 22.60
N ALA A 252 3.02 5.10 23.84
CA ALA A 252 4.44 4.88 24.13
C ALA A 252 4.88 3.44 23.80
N ALA A 253 4.04 2.44 24.07
CA ALA A 253 4.31 1.03 23.83
C ALA A 253 4.46 0.69 22.34
N HIS A 254 3.71 1.37 21.48
CA HIS A 254 3.80 1.22 20.02
C HIS A 254 4.91 2.05 19.37
N ASP A 255 5.65 2.88 20.11
CA ASP A 255 6.83 3.58 19.59
C ASP A 255 7.93 2.57 19.24
N LYS A 256 8.58 2.75 18.08
CA LYS A 256 9.67 1.88 17.61
C LYS A 256 10.84 1.75 18.60
N ASN A 257 11.00 2.69 19.52
CA ASN A 257 12.05 2.70 20.54
C ASN A 257 11.58 2.21 21.90
N PHE A 258 10.34 1.67 22.02
CA PHE A 258 9.81 1.21 23.30
C PHE A 258 10.69 0.14 23.95
N ALA A 259 11.34 -0.72 23.16
CA ALA A 259 12.29 -1.71 23.66
C ALA A 259 13.44 -1.08 24.48
N ALA A 260 13.88 0.13 24.13
CA ALA A 260 14.90 0.88 24.88
C ALA A 260 14.31 1.65 26.08
N LEU A 261 13.02 1.98 26.03
CA LEU A 261 12.28 2.61 27.13
C LEU A 261 11.96 1.61 28.25
N ARG A 262 11.56 0.39 27.89
CA ARG A 262 11.05 -0.66 28.77
C ARG A 262 11.89 -0.94 30.03
N PRO A 263 13.24 -1.04 29.98
CA PRO A 263 14.03 -1.26 31.19
C PRO A 263 13.88 -0.15 32.23
N ASN A 264 13.70 1.11 31.78
CA ASN A 264 13.51 2.27 32.64
C ASN A 264 12.09 2.34 33.23
N LEU A 265 11.14 1.63 32.63
CA LEU A 265 9.77 1.48 33.12
C LEU A 265 9.60 0.25 34.01
N SER A 266 10.63 -0.57 34.26
CA SER A 266 10.45 -1.83 35.00
C SER A 266 9.69 -1.64 36.30
N LYS A 267 10.16 -0.80 37.23
CA LYS A 267 9.45 -0.57 38.50
C LYS A 267 8.07 0.07 38.30
N SER A 268 8.00 1.21 37.61
CA SER A 268 6.75 1.96 37.45
C SER A 268 5.70 1.18 36.65
N GLY A 269 6.13 0.37 35.70
CA GLY A 269 5.30 -0.51 34.90
C GLY A 269 4.62 -1.57 35.74
N HIS A 270 5.32 -2.20 36.70
CA HIS A 270 4.68 -3.10 37.68
C HIS A 270 3.66 -2.34 38.54
N ASP A 271 3.95 -1.10 38.95
CA ASP A 271 3.01 -0.28 39.73
C ASP A 271 1.76 0.09 38.90
N MET A 272 1.92 0.40 37.61
CA MET A 272 0.80 0.66 36.68
C MET A 272 -0.06 -0.58 36.46
N ILE A 273 0.57 -1.75 36.23
CA ILE A 273 -0.11 -3.04 36.14
C ILE A 273 -0.89 -3.31 37.44
N ALA A 274 -0.23 -3.18 38.60
CA ALA A 274 -0.83 -3.41 39.90
C ALA A 274 -2.03 -2.48 40.18
N PHE A 275 -2.00 -1.24 39.67
CA PHE A 275 -3.15 -0.34 39.72
C PHE A 275 -4.37 -0.92 38.99
N PHE A 276 -4.19 -1.42 37.77
CA PHE A 276 -5.29 -2.02 37.01
C PHE A 276 -5.77 -3.35 37.62
N VAL A 277 -4.86 -4.18 38.16
CA VAL A 277 -5.23 -5.38 38.94
C VAL A 277 -6.10 -5.00 40.14
N ALA A 278 -5.67 -4.02 40.95
CA ALA A 278 -6.40 -3.59 42.13
C ALA A 278 -7.77 -3.00 41.78
N ARG A 279 -7.85 -2.19 40.72
CA ARG A 279 -9.10 -1.65 40.19
C ARG A 279 -10.05 -2.75 39.71
N GLY A 280 -9.54 -3.70 38.94
CA GLY A 280 -10.30 -4.85 38.44
C GLY A 280 -10.85 -5.73 39.57
N ASN A 281 -10.03 -6.00 40.60
CA ASN A 281 -10.45 -6.75 41.78
C ASN A 281 -11.53 -6.00 42.59
N ALA A 282 -11.36 -4.69 42.82
CA ALA A 282 -12.35 -3.88 43.54
C ALA A 282 -13.68 -3.80 42.79
N ALA A 283 -13.66 -3.65 41.45
CA ALA A 283 -14.84 -3.67 40.60
C ALA A 283 -15.53 -5.05 40.63
N THR A 284 -14.76 -6.12 40.55
CA THR A 284 -15.23 -7.51 40.70
C THR A 284 -15.96 -7.70 42.01
N GLN A 285 -15.35 -7.31 43.15
CA GLN A 285 -15.97 -7.41 44.48
C GLN A 285 -17.28 -6.61 44.58
N SER A 286 -17.34 -5.45 43.93
CA SER A 286 -18.51 -4.58 43.88
C SER A 286 -19.60 -5.04 42.91
N GLY A 287 -19.37 -6.12 42.15
CA GLY A 287 -20.30 -6.64 41.14
C GLY A 287 -20.36 -5.80 39.85
N LYS A 288 -19.44 -4.85 39.67
CA LYS A 288 -19.31 -4.04 38.45
C LYS A 288 -18.41 -4.77 37.45
N LEU A 289 -18.97 -5.77 36.78
CA LEU A 289 -18.20 -6.69 35.93
C LEU A 289 -17.68 -6.03 34.65
N GLY A 290 -18.38 -5.02 34.11
CA GLY A 290 -17.88 -4.22 32.98
C GLY A 290 -16.60 -3.45 33.32
N ASP A 291 -16.61 -2.70 34.44
CA ASP A 291 -15.42 -2.01 34.95
C ASP A 291 -14.27 -2.97 35.25
N ALA A 292 -14.59 -4.16 35.76
CA ALA A 292 -13.62 -5.20 36.04
C ALA A 292 -12.97 -5.74 34.75
N TYR A 293 -13.78 -6.08 33.75
CA TYR A 293 -13.31 -6.53 32.44
C TYR A 293 -12.35 -5.52 31.82
N LEU A 294 -12.76 -4.25 31.72
CA LEU A 294 -11.93 -3.20 31.14
C LEU A 294 -10.58 -3.10 31.86
N SER A 295 -10.59 -3.11 33.20
CA SER A 295 -9.37 -2.99 34.00
C SER A 295 -8.43 -4.18 33.79
N PHE A 296 -8.94 -5.42 33.80
CA PHE A 296 -8.11 -6.61 33.57
C PHE A 296 -7.65 -6.73 32.10
N HIS A 297 -8.45 -6.27 31.13
CA HIS A 297 -8.04 -6.22 29.74
C HIS A 297 -6.85 -5.26 29.54
N GLN A 298 -6.96 -4.04 30.10
CA GLN A 298 -5.90 -3.04 30.08
C GLN A 298 -4.62 -3.57 30.76
N GLU A 299 -4.78 -4.19 31.94
CA GLU A 299 -3.70 -4.86 32.66
C GLU A 299 -2.92 -5.85 31.80
N ARG A 300 -3.63 -6.74 31.10
CA ARG A 300 -3.00 -7.75 30.23
C ARG A 300 -2.27 -7.15 29.06
N GLN A 301 -2.86 -6.13 28.43
CA GLN A 301 -2.20 -5.40 27.35
C GLN A 301 -0.91 -4.72 27.84
N MET A 302 -0.91 -4.13 29.04
CA MET A 302 0.31 -3.58 29.64
C MET A 302 1.35 -4.65 29.91
N ARG A 303 0.96 -5.79 30.47
CA ARG A 303 1.86 -6.92 30.72
C ARG A 303 2.44 -7.50 29.44
N GLU A 304 1.64 -7.65 28.39
CA GLU A 304 2.13 -8.13 27.09
C GLU A 304 3.23 -7.22 26.53
N MET A 305 3.11 -5.90 26.73
CA MET A 305 4.11 -4.93 26.29
C MET A 305 5.35 -4.89 27.21
N LEU A 306 5.17 -5.01 28.52
CA LEU A 306 6.24 -4.83 29.52
C LEU A 306 6.99 -6.12 29.88
N GLU A 307 6.30 -7.25 29.92
CA GLU A 307 6.83 -8.56 30.31
C GLU A 307 7.21 -9.40 29.07
N ALA A 308 7.82 -10.57 29.30
CA ALA A 308 8.02 -11.56 28.25
C ALA A 308 6.90 -12.61 28.33
N THR A 309 6.30 -12.94 27.19
CA THR A 309 5.29 -13.99 27.04
C THR A 309 5.89 -15.36 27.45
N PRO A 310 5.16 -16.26 28.13
CA PRO A 310 3.72 -16.28 28.38
C PRO A 310 3.26 -15.58 29.66
N LEU A 311 2.11 -14.91 29.58
CA LEU A 311 1.43 -14.34 30.74
C LEU A 311 0.75 -15.45 31.54
N HIS A 312 1.07 -15.54 32.83
CA HIS A 312 0.35 -16.38 33.77
C HIS A 312 -0.93 -15.68 34.28
N GLU A 313 -1.98 -16.47 34.51
CA GLU A 313 -3.24 -16.04 35.12
C GLU A 313 -2.99 -15.55 36.56
N LEU A 314 -3.56 -14.40 36.91
CA LEU A 314 -3.44 -13.83 38.25
C LEU A 314 -4.55 -14.36 39.18
N PRO A 315 -4.30 -14.51 40.49
CA PRO A 315 -5.35 -14.92 41.46
C PRO A 315 -6.60 -14.03 41.42
N GLU A 316 -6.43 -12.72 41.18
CA GLU A 316 -7.51 -11.75 41.06
C GLU A 316 -8.36 -11.98 39.81
N GLU A 317 -7.74 -12.37 38.69
CA GLU A 317 -8.44 -12.74 37.46
C GLU A 317 -9.31 -13.98 37.69
N LYS A 318 -8.83 -14.95 38.46
CA LYS A 318 -9.60 -16.15 38.77
C LYS A 318 -10.92 -15.82 39.48
N SER A 319 -10.90 -14.93 40.47
CA SER A 319 -12.14 -14.50 41.15
C SER A 319 -13.10 -13.79 40.21
N PHE A 320 -12.59 -13.05 39.22
CA PHE A 320 -13.40 -12.43 38.19
C PHE A 320 -14.02 -13.49 37.28
N ILE A 321 -13.24 -14.47 36.83
CA ILE A 321 -13.69 -15.56 35.96
C ILE A 321 -14.72 -16.45 36.64
N ASP A 322 -14.59 -16.73 37.94
CA ASP A 322 -15.60 -17.46 38.69
C ASP A 322 -16.96 -16.73 38.66
N LYS A 323 -16.96 -15.38 38.81
CA LYS A 323 -18.19 -14.57 38.68
C LYS A 323 -18.73 -14.54 37.26
N ILE A 324 -17.86 -14.44 36.25
CA ILE A 324 -18.27 -14.52 34.84
C ILE A 324 -18.92 -15.87 34.53
N SER A 325 -18.37 -16.97 35.07
CA SER A 325 -18.95 -18.30 34.90
C SER A 325 -20.33 -18.43 35.55
N GLU A 326 -20.56 -17.80 36.71
CA GLU A 326 -21.88 -17.77 37.35
C GLU A 326 -22.89 -16.98 36.51
N LYS A 327 -22.47 -15.84 35.96
CA LYS A 327 -23.30 -15.01 35.07
C LYS A 327 -23.60 -15.66 33.74
N LEU A 328 -22.65 -16.43 33.20
CA LEU A 328 -22.86 -17.22 31.99
C LEU A 328 -24.00 -18.23 32.19
N GLN A 329 -24.03 -18.94 33.33
CA GLN A 329 -25.13 -19.86 33.65
C GLN A 329 -26.48 -19.12 33.76
N ALA A 330 -26.49 -17.93 34.36
CA ALA A 330 -27.69 -17.10 34.44
C ALA A 330 -28.17 -16.64 33.05
N ALA A 331 -27.26 -16.22 32.18
CA ALA A 331 -27.56 -15.82 30.81
C ALA A 331 -28.10 -17.00 29.98
N ASP A 332 -27.51 -18.19 30.11
CA ASP A 332 -28.00 -19.42 29.49
C ASP A 332 -29.43 -19.76 29.95
N HIS A 333 -29.72 -19.63 31.25
CA HIS A 333 -31.08 -19.83 31.78
C HIS A 333 -32.08 -18.77 31.29
N ALA A 334 -31.63 -17.53 31.10
CA ALA A 334 -32.44 -16.43 30.59
C ALA A 334 -32.60 -16.45 29.05
N ASN A 335 -31.93 -17.37 28.35
CA ASN A 335 -31.82 -17.38 26.88
C ASN A 335 -31.28 -16.06 26.29
N THR A 336 -30.39 -15.36 27.00
CA THR A 336 -29.70 -14.17 26.49
C THR A 336 -28.44 -14.58 25.72
N ASP A 337 -28.62 -15.22 24.57
CA ASP A 337 -27.53 -15.86 23.80
C ASP A 337 -26.36 -14.90 23.48
N GLY A 338 -26.65 -13.63 23.19
CA GLY A 338 -25.62 -12.63 22.91
C GLY A 338 -24.76 -12.30 24.13
N GLU A 339 -25.36 -12.17 25.30
CA GLU A 339 -24.65 -12.00 26.57
C GLU A 339 -23.80 -13.23 26.86
N ALA A 340 -24.37 -14.44 26.74
CA ALA A 340 -23.65 -15.69 26.96
C ALA A 340 -22.42 -15.83 26.04
N LEU A 341 -22.55 -15.49 24.75
CA LEU A 341 -21.42 -15.51 23.81
C LEU A 341 -20.33 -14.50 24.21
N GLY A 342 -20.72 -13.29 24.62
CA GLY A 342 -19.76 -12.28 25.09
C GLY A 342 -19.04 -12.70 26.37
N LEU A 343 -19.73 -13.31 27.33
CA LEU A 343 -19.11 -13.84 28.54
C LEU A 343 -18.14 -15.00 28.24
N LEU A 344 -18.46 -15.86 27.25
CA LEU A 344 -17.52 -16.88 26.79
C LEU A 344 -16.27 -16.30 26.12
N LEU A 345 -16.40 -15.17 25.40
CA LEU A 345 -15.24 -14.45 24.85
C LEU A 345 -14.32 -13.95 25.97
N VAL A 346 -14.90 -13.37 27.02
CA VAL A 346 -14.15 -12.97 28.23
C VAL A 346 -13.48 -14.19 28.86
N MET A 347 -14.20 -15.29 29.08
CA MET A 347 -13.60 -16.51 29.64
C MET A 347 -12.47 -17.06 28.77
N ARG A 348 -12.62 -17.01 27.44
CA ARG A 348 -11.57 -17.44 26.50
C ARG A 348 -10.33 -16.56 26.59
N GLU A 349 -10.52 -15.26 26.76
CA GLU A 349 -9.42 -14.32 26.93
C GLU A 349 -8.64 -14.64 28.21
N PHE A 350 -9.34 -14.79 29.34
CA PHE A 350 -8.68 -14.89 30.65
C PHE A 350 -8.27 -16.30 31.09
N SER A 351 -8.93 -17.37 30.61
CA SER A 351 -8.70 -18.73 31.10
C SER A 351 -7.54 -19.46 30.38
N SER A 352 -6.55 -19.97 31.13
CA SER A 352 -5.43 -20.72 30.55
C SER A 352 -5.68 -22.24 30.36
N GLY A 353 -6.68 -22.82 31.05
CA GLY A 353 -6.86 -24.28 31.14
C GLY A 353 -8.09 -24.88 30.43
N ASN A 354 -9.11 -24.09 30.10
CA ASN A 354 -10.43 -24.59 29.67
C ASN A 354 -10.75 -24.37 28.18
N GLY A 355 -9.73 -24.08 27.36
CA GLY A 355 -9.91 -23.61 25.99
C GLY A 355 -10.73 -24.54 25.08
N ALA A 356 -10.69 -25.86 25.27
CA ALA A 356 -11.48 -26.79 24.46
C ALA A 356 -12.98 -26.76 24.79
N SER A 357 -13.33 -26.74 26.08
CA SER A 357 -14.73 -26.69 26.53
C SER A 357 -15.39 -25.36 26.14
N ILE A 358 -14.68 -24.24 26.35
CA ILE A 358 -15.15 -22.89 25.98
C ILE A 358 -15.40 -22.83 24.47
N LYS A 359 -14.47 -23.33 23.64
CA LYS A 359 -14.65 -23.38 22.18
C LYS A 359 -15.87 -24.19 21.76
N ALA A 360 -16.14 -25.32 22.40
CA ALA A 360 -17.31 -26.14 22.09
C ALA A 360 -18.63 -25.40 22.41
N GLN A 361 -18.72 -24.75 23.57
CA GLN A 361 -19.90 -23.95 23.94
C GLN A 361 -20.08 -22.75 23.03
N MET A 362 -18.99 -22.04 22.71
CA MET A 362 -19.00 -20.94 21.75
C MET A 362 -19.53 -21.38 20.39
N HIS A 363 -19.13 -22.56 19.90
CA HIS A 363 -19.61 -23.07 18.61
C HIS A 363 -21.13 -23.32 18.62
N VAL A 364 -21.67 -23.91 19.69
CA VAL A 364 -23.12 -24.13 19.83
C VAL A 364 -23.89 -22.81 19.84
N LEU A 365 -23.44 -21.83 20.62
CA LEU A 365 -24.07 -20.50 20.66
C LEU A 365 -23.91 -19.76 19.34
N TYR A 366 -22.76 -19.88 18.69
CA TYR A 366 -22.49 -19.27 17.40
C TYR A 366 -23.50 -19.74 16.34
N GLU A 367 -23.75 -21.05 16.23
CA GLU A 367 -24.75 -21.57 15.29
C GLU A 367 -26.18 -21.12 15.65
N LYS A 368 -26.52 -21.05 16.94
CA LYS A 368 -27.83 -20.55 17.40
C LYS A 368 -28.03 -19.07 17.05
N ILE A 369 -27.03 -18.25 17.33
CA ILE A 369 -27.04 -16.79 17.06
C ILE A 369 -27.03 -16.53 15.56
N LYS A 370 -26.27 -17.29 14.78
CA LYS A 370 -26.28 -17.23 13.30
C LYS A 370 -27.68 -17.40 12.75
N GLN A 371 -28.41 -18.40 13.23
CA GLN A 371 -29.79 -18.64 12.80
C GLN A 371 -30.76 -17.51 13.17
N GLN A 372 -30.50 -16.78 14.26
CA GLN A 372 -31.30 -15.63 14.68
C GLN A 372 -30.91 -14.34 13.94
N ALA A 373 -29.62 -14.17 13.61
CA ALA A 373 -29.07 -12.99 12.97
C ALA A 373 -29.46 -12.91 11.48
N GLN A 374 -29.59 -14.06 10.82
CA GLN A 374 -29.98 -14.15 9.42
C GLN A 374 -31.46 -13.81 9.23
N HIS A 375 -31.75 -12.89 8.31
CA HIS A 375 -33.13 -12.54 7.98
C HIS A 375 -33.83 -13.71 7.28
N ARG A 376 -34.95 -14.16 7.84
CA ARG A 376 -35.75 -15.22 7.23
C ARG A 376 -36.64 -14.62 6.16
N ILE A 377 -36.45 -15.02 4.92
CA ILE A 377 -37.16 -14.47 3.76
C ILE A 377 -38.01 -15.57 3.14
N SER A 378 -39.25 -15.22 2.81
CA SER A 378 -40.12 -16.05 2.00
C SER A 378 -40.59 -15.28 0.78
N THR A 379 -40.58 -15.92 -0.39
CA THR A 379 -41.12 -15.36 -1.63
C THR A 379 -42.44 -16.04 -1.96
N VAL A 380 -43.48 -15.27 -2.24
CA VAL A 380 -44.76 -15.79 -2.74
C VAL A 380 -44.75 -15.76 -4.26
N ALA A 381 -45.42 -16.72 -4.89
CA ALA A 381 -45.64 -16.71 -6.33
C ALA A 381 -46.29 -15.38 -6.76
N PHE A 382 -45.76 -14.76 -7.82
CA PHE A 382 -46.28 -13.49 -8.30
C PHE A 382 -47.65 -13.71 -8.94
N SER A 383 -48.65 -12.95 -8.49
CA SER A 383 -50.01 -13.07 -9.05
C SER A 383 -50.05 -12.60 -10.50
N SER A 384 -50.72 -13.34 -11.38
CA SER A 384 -50.91 -12.97 -12.79
C SER A 384 -52.34 -12.45 -13.02
N GLY A 385 -52.49 -11.33 -13.75
CA GLY A 385 -53.81 -10.83 -14.14
C GLY A 385 -54.40 -11.55 -15.37
N GLN A 386 -53.59 -12.28 -16.11
CA GLN A 386 -53.93 -12.83 -17.44
C GLN A 386 -53.92 -14.38 -17.52
N GLY A 387 -53.86 -15.09 -16.39
CA GLY A 387 -54.17 -16.52 -16.33
C GLY A 387 -53.02 -17.49 -16.64
N ASP A 388 -51.77 -17.02 -16.68
CA ASP A 388 -50.59 -17.88 -16.82
C ASP A 388 -49.73 -17.79 -15.55
N ASP A 389 -50.18 -18.48 -14.50
CA ASP A 389 -49.57 -18.46 -13.16
C ASP A 389 -48.16 -19.09 -13.14
N ASN A 390 -47.76 -19.77 -14.23
CA ASN A 390 -46.46 -20.41 -14.36
C ASN A 390 -45.29 -19.41 -14.32
N PHE A 391 -45.45 -18.23 -14.94
CA PHE A 391 -44.42 -17.20 -14.92
C PHE A 391 -44.22 -16.63 -13.51
N GLY A 392 -45.30 -16.45 -12.76
CA GLY A 392 -45.24 -15.93 -11.41
C GLY A 392 -44.50 -16.86 -10.44
N VAL A 393 -44.65 -18.17 -10.61
CA VAL A 393 -43.90 -19.20 -9.87
C VAL A 393 -42.43 -19.18 -10.27
N ALA A 394 -42.13 -19.11 -11.58
CA ALA A 394 -40.76 -19.08 -12.09
C ALA A 394 -39.98 -17.84 -11.61
N ILE A 395 -40.61 -16.65 -11.60
CA ILE A 395 -40.02 -15.42 -11.08
C ILE A 395 -39.69 -15.58 -9.59
N ALA A 396 -40.62 -16.08 -8.77
CA ALA A 396 -40.40 -16.27 -7.34
C ALA A 396 -39.27 -17.27 -7.04
N ALA A 397 -39.20 -18.38 -7.79
CA ALA A 397 -38.12 -19.34 -7.68
C ALA A 397 -36.75 -18.73 -8.05
N GLN A 398 -36.69 -17.94 -9.12
CA GLN A 398 -35.46 -17.27 -9.55
C GLN A 398 -35.01 -16.18 -8.58
N ILE A 399 -35.95 -15.41 -8.00
CA ILE A 399 -35.66 -14.43 -6.94
C ILE A 399 -35.06 -15.17 -5.74
N THR A 400 -35.69 -16.26 -5.30
CA THR A 400 -35.23 -17.09 -4.20
C THR A 400 -33.81 -17.60 -4.42
N GLU A 401 -33.56 -18.21 -5.58
CA GLU A 401 -32.23 -18.72 -5.94
C GLU A 401 -31.18 -17.60 -5.98
N SER A 402 -31.50 -16.48 -6.64
CA SER A 402 -30.58 -15.35 -6.79
C SER A 402 -30.27 -14.69 -5.44
N LEU A 403 -31.24 -14.55 -4.56
CA LEU A 403 -31.05 -14.07 -3.19
C LEU A 403 -30.14 -15.01 -2.39
N PHE A 404 -30.34 -16.33 -2.48
CA PHE A 404 -29.49 -17.32 -1.81
C PHE A 404 -28.04 -17.23 -2.25
N GLN A 405 -27.82 -17.07 -3.55
CA GLN A 405 -26.49 -16.99 -4.14
C GLN A 405 -25.78 -15.67 -3.80
N THR A 406 -26.53 -14.56 -3.73
CA THR A 406 -25.96 -13.22 -3.54
C THR A 406 -25.73 -12.89 -2.06
N LEU A 407 -26.60 -13.37 -1.16
CA LEU A 407 -26.57 -13.05 0.27
C LEU A 407 -26.53 -14.32 1.16
N PRO A 408 -25.62 -15.28 0.93
CA PRO A 408 -25.64 -16.58 1.61
C PRO A 408 -25.46 -16.50 3.13
N HIS A 409 -24.92 -15.39 3.64
CA HIS A 409 -24.67 -15.18 5.05
C HIS A 409 -25.66 -14.25 5.73
N ASP A 410 -26.35 -13.36 5.00
CA ASP A 410 -27.26 -12.36 5.56
C ASP A 410 -28.71 -12.85 5.64
N ILE A 411 -29.08 -13.81 4.78
CA ILE A 411 -30.47 -14.28 4.68
C ILE A 411 -30.56 -15.79 4.85
N ARG A 412 -31.76 -16.24 5.21
CA ARG A 412 -32.17 -17.63 5.20
C ARG A 412 -33.51 -17.75 4.49
N ILE A 413 -33.60 -18.59 3.49
CA ILE A 413 -34.85 -18.82 2.78
C ILE A 413 -35.71 -19.79 3.57
N VAL A 414 -36.99 -19.44 3.71
CA VAL A 414 -38.02 -20.29 4.31
C VAL A 414 -39.19 -20.40 3.34
N ASP A 415 -39.48 -21.64 2.95
CA ASP A 415 -40.66 -21.96 2.15
C ASP A 415 -41.88 -22.04 3.07
N ASN A 416 -42.87 -21.17 2.83
CA ASN A 416 -44.04 -21.00 3.67
C ASN A 416 -44.95 -22.26 3.67
N ASP A 417 -45.05 -22.94 2.53
CA ASP A 417 -45.90 -24.14 2.39
C ASP A 417 -45.27 -25.34 3.09
N GLN A 418 -43.96 -25.50 2.98
CA GLN A 418 -43.22 -26.54 3.68
C GLN A 418 -43.18 -26.29 5.19
N PHE A 419 -43.13 -25.04 5.63
CA PHE A 419 -43.15 -24.70 7.06
C PHE A 419 -44.46 -25.14 7.72
N HIS A 420 -45.62 -24.83 7.11
CA HIS A 420 -46.91 -25.28 7.62
C HIS A 420 -47.08 -26.80 7.57
N ALA A 421 -46.58 -27.46 6.53
CA ALA A 421 -46.58 -28.92 6.43
C ALA A 421 -45.71 -29.57 7.52
N LEU A 422 -44.53 -29.01 7.80
CA LEU A 422 -43.61 -29.49 8.83
C LEU A 422 -44.17 -29.29 10.24
N LEU A 423 -44.72 -28.12 10.56
CA LEU A 423 -45.41 -27.87 11.84
C LEU A 423 -46.54 -28.86 12.08
N LYS A 424 -47.37 -29.11 11.06
CA LYS A 424 -48.46 -30.08 11.12
C LYS A 424 -47.97 -31.51 11.31
N SER A 425 -46.83 -31.88 10.70
CA SER A 425 -46.22 -33.21 10.83
C SER A 425 -45.49 -33.43 12.15
N ALA A 426 -44.94 -32.38 12.76
CA ALA A 426 -44.20 -32.44 14.02
C ALA A 426 -45.10 -32.48 15.26
N GLY A 427 -46.43 -32.37 15.08
CA GLY A 427 -47.40 -32.41 16.17
C GLY A 427 -47.28 -31.24 17.16
N LYS A 428 -46.48 -30.22 16.83
CA LYS A 428 -46.36 -28.99 17.62
C LYS A 428 -47.52 -28.08 17.26
N GLN A 429 -48.30 -27.73 18.27
CA GLN A 429 -49.29 -26.67 18.16
C GLN A 429 -48.54 -25.36 17.86
N ASP A 430 -49.13 -24.50 17.02
CA ASP A 430 -48.52 -23.26 16.54
C ASP A 430 -48.17 -22.33 17.72
N ASP A 431 -46.95 -22.44 18.24
CA ASP A 431 -46.41 -21.65 19.37
C ASP A 431 -46.13 -20.17 18.96
N GLY A 432 -46.73 -19.70 17.87
CA GLY A 432 -46.48 -18.37 17.30
C GLY A 432 -45.08 -18.23 16.68
N GLN A 433 -44.41 -19.36 16.41
CA GLN A 433 -43.08 -19.40 15.81
C GLN A 433 -43.23 -19.14 14.30
N ARG A 434 -42.76 -17.97 13.87
CA ARG A 434 -43.07 -17.42 12.55
C ARG A 434 -42.23 -18.07 11.44
N PRO A 435 -42.78 -18.31 10.24
CA PRO A 435 -42.04 -18.85 9.11
C PRO A 435 -40.94 -17.91 8.63
N ALA A 436 -41.24 -16.62 8.47
CA ALA A 436 -40.32 -15.62 7.91
C ALA A 436 -40.39 -14.28 8.64
N ASP A 437 -39.34 -13.48 8.51
CA ASP A 437 -39.25 -12.09 8.98
C ASP A 437 -39.72 -11.13 7.89
N TYR A 438 -39.39 -11.41 6.63
CA TYR A 438 -39.83 -10.67 5.46
C TYR A 438 -40.55 -11.55 4.44
N LEU A 439 -41.62 -11.01 3.88
CA LEU A 439 -42.37 -11.61 2.78
C LEU A 439 -42.20 -10.76 1.52
N ILE A 440 -41.77 -11.40 0.43
CA ILE A 440 -41.70 -10.78 -0.89
C ILE A 440 -42.93 -11.22 -1.66
N GLU A 441 -43.78 -10.25 -2.00
CA GLU A 441 -44.99 -10.47 -2.78
C GLU A 441 -44.93 -9.61 -4.04
N GLY A 442 -45.51 -10.11 -5.13
CA GLY A 442 -45.58 -9.33 -6.34
C GLY A 442 -46.73 -9.71 -7.27
N ARG A 443 -46.86 -8.90 -8.31
CA ARG A 443 -47.87 -9.04 -9.35
C ARG A 443 -47.24 -8.77 -10.70
N LEU A 444 -47.43 -9.70 -11.62
CA LEU A 444 -47.09 -9.52 -13.02
C LEU A 444 -48.10 -8.54 -13.64
N LEU A 445 -47.61 -7.40 -14.11
CA LEU A 445 -48.40 -6.34 -14.72
C LEU A 445 -48.59 -6.61 -16.21
N GLU A 446 -47.51 -6.97 -16.89
CA GLU A 446 -47.48 -7.21 -18.33
C GLU A 446 -46.49 -8.32 -18.68
N ALA A 447 -46.86 -9.20 -19.60
CA ALA A 447 -45.97 -10.18 -20.21
C ALA A 447 -46.49 -10.52 -21.61
N HIS A 448 -45.80 -10.05 -22.63
CA HIS A 448 -46.16 -10.35 -24.02
C HIS A 448 -44.92 -10.35 -24.92
N ILE A 449 -45.03 -11.02 -26.07
CA ILE A 449 -44.04 -11.03 -27.14
C ILE A 449 -44.72 -10.57 -28.42
N ASP A 450 -44.30 -9.40 -28.91
CA ASP A 450 -44.73 -8.88 -30.20
C ASP A 450 -43.85 -9.46 -31.30
N THR A 451 -44.45 -10.27 -32.17
CA THR A 451 -43.77 -10.77 -33.37
C THR A 451 -44.21 -9.96 -34.58
N THR A 452 -43.25 -9.31 -35.23
CA THR A 452 -43.44 -8.61 -36.50
C THR A 452 -42.75 -9.38 -37.61
N GLU A 453 -43.50 -9.76 -38.65
CA GLU A 453 -42.98 -10.39 -39.86
C GLU A 453 -43.16 -9.45 -41.05
N GLU A 454 -42.05 -9.09 -41.69
CA GLU A 454 -42.03 -8.28 -42.91
C GLU A 454 -41.54 -9.15 -44.08
N LYS A 455 -42.43 -9.37 -45.04
CA LYS A 455 -42.11 -10.07 -46.30
C LYS A 455 -41.72 -9.04 -47.35
N GLY A 456 -40.52 -9.16 -47.89
CA GLY A 456 -40.00 -8.34 -48.97
C GLY A 456 -39.52 -9.18 -50.14
N THR A 457 -39.25 -8.52 -51.26
CA THR A 457 -38.61 -9.13 -52.43
C THR A 457 -37.30 -8.43 -52.71
N LYS A 458 -36.28 -9.22 -53.06
CA LYS A 458 -34.96 -8.72 -53.46
C LYS A 458 -34.65 -9.24 -54.86
N THR A 459 -34.67 -8.34 -55.84
CA THR A 459 -34.28 -8.66 -57.22
C THR A 459 -32.79 -8.50 -57.41
N MET A 460 -32.14 -9.52 -57.97
CA MET A 460 -30.72 -9.54 -58.28
C MET A 460 -30.51 -10.10 -59.70
N ARG A 461 -29.61 -9.47 -60.47
CA ARG A 461 -29.27 -9.93 -61.82
C ARG A 461 -28.16 -10.97 -61.74
N VAL A 462 -28.44 -12.19 -62.18
CA VAL A 462 -27.54 -13.35 -62.01
C VAL A 462 -27.41 -14.12 -63.33
N THR A 463 -26.26 -14.77 -63.54
CA THR A 463 -26.01 -15.60 -64.72
C THR A 463 -26.62 -16.99 -64.51
N THR A 464 -27.60 -17.36 -65.33
CA THR A 464 -28.37 -18.60 -65.15
C THR A 464 -27.93 -19.71 -66.09
N ASP A 465 -27.64 -19.41 -67.35
CA ASP A 465 -27.23 -20.43 -68.32
C ASP A 465 -26.19 -19.89 -69.31
N THR A 466 -25.58 -20.76 -70.11
CA THR A 466 -24.74 -20.37 -71.24
C THR A 466 -25.38 -20.92 -72.50
N VAL A 467 -25.92 -20.04 -73.36
CA VAL A 467 -26.67 -20.45 -74.55
C VAL A 467 -25.78 -20.39 -75.79
N THR A 468 -25.71 -21.52 -76.51
CA THR A 468 -25.04 -21.66 -77.80
C THR A 468 -25.89 -21.03 -78.90
N GLN A 469 -25.63 -19.77 -79.24
CA GLN A 469 -26.35 -19.05 -80.28
C GLN A 469 -25.62 -19.11 -81.62
N THR A 470 -26.36 -19.06 -82.73
CA THR A 470 -25.74 -19.01 -84.07
C THR A 470 -24.81 -17.82 -84.15
N ASN A 471 -23.55 -18.10 -84.51
CA ASN A 471 -22.55 -17.06 -84.59
C ASN A 471 -22.97 -16.10 -85.72
N PRO A 472 -23.26 -14.83 -85.42
CA PRO A 472 -23.68 -13.87 -86.45
C PRO A 472 -22.62 -13.75 -87.56
N ASP A 473 -21.35 -13.98 -87.23
CA ASP A 473 -20.25 -13.99 -88.21
C ASP A 473 -20.39 -15.15 -89.21
N TYR A 474 -20.94 -16.28 -88.78
CA TYR A 474 -21.23 -17.43 -89.64
C TYR A 474 -22.37 -17.17 -90.63
N GLN A 475 -23.45 -16.52 -90.16
CA GLN A 475 -24.55 -16.15 -91.05
C GLN A 475 -24.11 -15.11 -92.08
N THR A 476 -23.25 -14.18 -91.67
CA THR A 476 -22.67 -13.19 -92.58
C THR A 476 -21.80 -13.88 -93.63
N TRP A 477 -20.99 -14.87 -93.25
CA TRP A 477 -20.22 -15.70 -94.19
C TRP A 477 -21.12 -16.48 -95.16
N LEU A 478 -22.22 -17.08 -94.68
CA LEU A 478 -23.22 -17.78 -95.49
C LEU A 478 -24.00 -16.87 -96.45
N ALA A 479 -23.97 -15.56 -96.25
CA ALA A 479 -24.60 -14.60 -97.17
C ALA A 479 -23.65 -14.12 -98.29
N MET A 480 -22.34 -14.34 -98.16
CA MET A 480 -21.35 -13.90 -99.16
C MET A 480 -21.50 -14.65 -100.49
N SER A 481 -21.01 -14.07 -101.59
CA SER A 481 -21.01 -14.73 -102.90
C SER A 481 -20.11 -15.98 -102.90
N SER A 482 -20.38 -16.95 -103.78
CA SER A 482 -19.60 -18.19 -103.85
C SER A 482 -18.10 -17.97 -104.15
N TYR A 483 -17.77 -16.87 -104.83
CA TYR A 483 -16.38 -16.45 -105.06
C TYR A 483 -15.72 -15.91 -103.78
N GLU A 484 -16.45 -15.14 -102.96
CA GLU A 484 -15.94 -14.58 -101.71
C GLU A 484 -15.83 -15.63 -100.60
N ARG A 485 -16.76 -16.59 -100.51
CA ARG A 485 -16.65 -17.69 -99.53
C ARG A 485 -15.41 -18.55 -99.71
N LYS A 486 -14.86 -18.65 -100.92
CA LYS A 486 -13.57 -19.33 -101.15
C LYS A 486 -12.38 -18.58 -100.57
N LYS A 487 -12.51 -17.26 -100.35
CA LYS A 487 -11.44 -16.40 -99.83
C LYS A 487 -11.50 -16.19 -98.32
N HIS A 488 -12.61 -16.55 -97.66
CA HIS A 488 -12.78 -16.40 -96.21
C HIS A 488 -13.04 -17.76 -95.54
N PRO A 489 -12.28 -18.14 -94.49
CA PRO A 489 -12.51 -19.38 -93.77
C PRO A 489 -13.85 -19.33 -93.03
N GLU A 490 -14.53 -20.47 -93.03
CA GLU A 490 -15.86 -20.64 -92.45
C GLU A 490 -15.82 -20.49 -90.92
N PRO A 491 -16.49 -19.48 -90.33
CA PRO A 491 -16.56 -19.33 -88.87
C PRO A 491 -17.32 -20.51 -88.23
N PRO A 492 -17.14 -20.79 -86.92
CA PRO A 492 -17.96 -21.76 -86.22
C PRO A 492 -19.43 -21.34 -86.30
N ALA A 493 -20.30 -22.28 -86.61
CA ALA A 493 -21.72 -21.98 -86.78
C ALA A 493 -22.39 -21.41 -85.53
N THR A 494 -21.81 -21.62 -84.33
CA THR A 494 -22.38 -21.20 -83.05
C THR A 494 -21.32 -20.71 -82.04
N VAL A 495 -21.71 -19.85 -81.10
CA VAL A 495 -20.91 -19.35 -79.96
C VAL A 495 -21.73 -19.36 -78.66
N ASP A 496 -21.07 -19.69 -77.55
CA ASP A 496 -21.68 -19.77 -76.21
C ASP A 496 -21.68 -18.41 -75.51
N VAL A 497 -22.84 -17.86 -75.17
CA VAL A 497 -22.99 -16.58 -74.46
C VAL A 497 -23.75 -16.77 -73.15
N ASP A 498 -23.22 -16.20 -72.08
CA ASP A 498 -23.84 -16.25 -70.75
C ASP A 498 -25.16 -15.48 -70.74
N LYS A 499 -26.23 -16.20 -70.45
CA LYS A 499 -27.58 -15.69 -70.27
C LYS A 499 -27.72 -15.17 -68.84
N GLN A 500 -27.86 -13.85 -68.72
CA GLN A 500 -28.16 -13.19 -67.46
C GLN A 500 -29.67 -12.98 -67.32
N GLU A 501 -30.21 -13.31 -66.16
CA GLU A 501 -31.63 -13.14 -65.84
C GLU A 501 -31.77 -12.40 -64.51
N GLU A 502 -32.86 -11.65 -64.37
CA GLU A 502 -33.22 -11.02 -63.10
C GLU A 502 -33.98 -12.02 -62.25
N VAL A 503 -33.37 -12.41 -61.15
CA VAL A 503 -33.94 -13.35 -60.18
C VAL A 503 -34.45 -12.56 -59.00
N THR A 504 -35.76 -12.62 -58.78
CA THR A 504 -36.40 -12.03 -57.60
C THR A 504 -36.51 -13.09 -56.52
N VAL A 505 -35.94 -12.80 -55.36
CA VAL A 505 -35.89 -13.69 -54.20
C VAL A 505 -36.79 -13.12 -53.11
N ASN A 506 -37.69 -13.93 -52.57
CA ASN A 506 -38.46 -13.59 -51.39
C ASN A 506 -37.54 -13.59 -50.15
N VAL A 507 -37.61 -12.49 -49.40
CA VAL A 507 -36.91 -12.28 -48.14
C VAL A 507 -37.96 -12.14 -47.04
N ASN A 508 -37.74 -12.81 -45.91
CA ASN A 508 -38.58 -12.67 -44.72
C ASN A 508 -37.75 -12.10 -43.58
N GLN A 509 -38.10 -10.92 -43.09
CA GLN A 509 -37.50 -10.33 -41.90
C GLN A 509 -38.45 -10.56 -40.73
N VAL A 510 -37.97 -11.21 -39.68
CA VAL A 510 -38.74 -11.49 -38.48
C VAL A 510 -38.10 -10.78 -37.31
N ARG A 511 -38.90 -10.06 -36.52
CA ARG A 511 -38.49 -9.40 -35.29
C ARG A 511 -39.42 -9.80 -34.16
N LYS A 512 -38.86 -10.17 -33.02
CA LYS A 512 -39.58 -10.46 -31.78
C LYS A 512 -39.16 -9.48 -30.71
N ILE A 513 -40.13 -8.81 -30.10
CA ILE A 513 -39.91 -7.91 -28.98
C ILE A 513 -40.67 -8.46 -27.79
N GLY A 514 -39.94 -8.95 -26.80
CA GLY A 514 -40.53 -9.40 -25.53
C GLY A 514 -40.50 -8.27 -24.50
N LEU A 515 -41.60 -8.07 -23.80
CA LEU A 515 -41.73 -7.12 -22.69
C LEU A 515 -42.33 -7.84 -21.48
N MET A 516 -41.71 -7.68 -20.31
CA MET A 516 -42.22 -8.20 -19.06
C MET A 516 -42.09 -7.15 -17.97
N SER A 517 -43.15 -6.94 -17.18
CA SER A 517 -43.13 -6.01 -16.04
C SER A 517 -43.86 -6.57 -14.83
N ALA A 518 -43.32 -6.30 -13.64
CA ALA A 518 -43.92 -6.71 -12.38
C ALA A 518 -43.76 -5.63 -11.32
N SER A 519 -44.80 -5.44 -10.52
CA SER A 519 -44.73 -4.69 -9.26
C SER A 519 -44.48 -5.65 -8.11
N PHE A 520 -43.58 -5.32 -7.20
CA PHE A 520 -43.34 -6.11 -5.99
C PHE A 520 -43.29 -5.23 -4.75
N ARG A 521 -43.42 -5.88 -3.60
CA ARG A 521 -43.27 -5.27 -2.29
C ARG A 521 -42.61 -6.24 -1.31
N MET A 522 -41.79 -5.70 -0.43
CA MET A 522 -41.26 -6.41 0.73
C MET A 522 -42.07 -5.99 1.97
N VAL A 523 -42.64 -6.97 2.66
CA VAL A 523 -43.51 -6.76 3.81
C VAL A 523 -42.85 -7.34 5.05
N ASP A 524 -42.80 -6.56 6.12
CA ASP A 524 -42.41 -7.05 7.44
C ASP A 524 -43.53 -7.98 7.95
N ALA A 525 -43.19 -9.26 8.12
CA ALA A 525 -44.17 -10.30 8.43
C ALA A 525 -44.78 -10.15 9.84
N TYR A 526 -44.18 -9.35 10.73
CA TYR A 526 -44.70 -9.10 12.06
C TYR A 526 -45.78 -8.00 12.07
N SER A 527 -45.47 -6.87 11.44
CA SER A 527 -46.29 -5.66 11.46
C SER A 527 -47.26 -5.58 10.28
N GLY A 528 -47.03 -6.37 9.23
CA GLY A 528 -47.71 -6.22 7.94
C GLY A 528 -47.35 -4.91 7.23
N ARG A 529 -46.34 -4.17 7.73
CA ARG A 529 -45.90 -2.91 7.16
C ARG A 529 -45.09 -3.18 5.90
N VAL A 530 -45.42 -2.48 4.82
CA VAL A 530 -44.59 -2.46 3.61
C VAL A 530 -43.28 -1.76 3.95
N VAL A 531 -42.18 -2.49 3.85
CA VAL A 531 -40.81 -1.98 4.03
C VAL A 531 -40.34 -1.31 2.76
N ASP A 532 -40.64 -1.93 1.61
CA ASP A 532 -40.22 -1.45 0.30
C ASP A 532 -41.21 -1.86 -0.80
N THR A 533 -41.29 -1.07 -1.88
CA THR A 533 -42.12 -1.36 -3.06
C THR A 533 -41.53 -0.73 -4.32
N SER A 534 -41.45 -1.53 -5.38
CA SER A 534 -40.91 -1.08 -6.68
C SER A 534 -41.65 -1.76 -7.84
N THR A 535 -41.40 -1.29 -9.06
CA THR A 535 -41.95 -1.84 -10.30
C THR A 535 -40.86 -1.94 -11.34
N GLU A 536 -40.59 -3.17 -11.77
CA GLU A 536 -39.53 -3.49 -12.71
C GLU A 536 -40.08 -3.80 -14.10
N VAL A 537 -39.36 -3.34 -15.12
CA VAL A 537 -39.69 -3.53 -16.54
C VAL A 537 -38.45 -4.01 -17.27
N VAL A 538 -38.56 -5.16 -17.94
CA VAL A 538 -37.48 -5.75 -18.74
C VAL A 538 -37.94 -6.00 -20.17
N LYS A 539 -36.99 -5.85 -21.10
CA LYS A 539 -37.22 -5.97 -22.55
C LYS A 539 -36.15 -6.83 -23.22
N GLU A 540 -36.56 -7.58 -24.24
CA GLU A 540 -35.70 -8.36 -25.14
C GLU A 540 -36.12 -8.07 -26.60
N ASP A 541 -35.14 -7.95 -27.51
CA ASP A 541 -35.38 -7.56 -28.92
C ASP A 541 -34.47 -8.39 -29.81
N ASP A 542 -35.07 -9.36 -30.52
CA ASP A 542 -34.38 -10.29 -31.40
C ASP A 542 -34.89 -10.12 -32.84
N ALA A 543 -33.98 -10.01 -33.81
CA ALA A 543 -34.33 -9.88 -35.22
C ALA A 543 -33.38 -10.70 -36.12
N ASP A 544 -33.94 -11.41 -37.09
CA ASP A 544 -33.18 -12.12 -38.12
C ASP A 544 -33.93 -12.11 -39.46
N GLN A 545 -33.17 -12.35 -40.52
CA GLN A 545 -33.64 -12.36 -41.90
C GLN A 545 -33.41 -13.75 -42.53
N GLY A 546 -34.46 -14.30 -43.12
CA GLY A 546 -34.45 -15.49 -43.95
C GLY A 546 -34.65 -15.16 -45.43
N ASN A 547 -34.29 -16.11 -46.29
CA ASN A 547 -34.49 -16.02 -47.73
C ASN A 547 -34.89 -17.39 -48.31
N GLU A 548 -35.64 -17.35 -49.40
CA GLU A 548 -35.88 -18.57 -50.17
C GLU A 548 -34.61 -19.05 -50.87
N GLY A 549 -34.45 -20.37 -50.97
CA GLY A 549 -33.38 -20.97 -51.76
C GLY A 549 -33.75 -20.92 -53.23
N VAL A 550 -32.82 -20.47 -54.08
CA VAL A 550 -33.05 -20.35 -55.51
C VAL A 550 -31.94 -21.09 -56.25
N ASP A 551 -32.32 -22.06 -57.08
CA ASP A 551 -31.42 -22.75 -58.00
C ASP A 551 -31.93 -22.53 -59.43
N ILE A 552 -31.27 -21.63 -60.17
CA ILE A 552 -31.61 -21.33 -61.56
C ILE A 552 -30.33 -21.50 -62.40
N GLY A 553 -30.29 -22.65 -63.08
CA GLY A 553 -29.17 -23.08 -63.92
C GLY A 553 -27.86 -23.18 -63.14
N LYS A 554 -26.93 -22.23 -63.33
CA LYS A 554 -25.65 -22.16 -62.60
C LYS A 554 -25.71 -21.32 -61.31
N PHE A 555 -26.76 -20.53 -61.10
CA PHE A 555 -26.90 -19.69 -59.90
C PHE A 555 -27.57 -20.46 -58.76
N ARG A 556 -26.92 -20.49 -57.60
CA ARG A 556 -27.42 -21.12 -56.37
C ARG A 556 -27.39 -20.16 -55.19
N LEU A 557 -28.57 -19.81 -54.70
CA LEU A 557 -28.77 -19.17 -53.40
C LEU A 557 -29.28 -20.22 -52.41
N PRO A 558 -28.52 -20.54 -51.33
CA PRO A 558 -28.99 -21.50 -50.35
C PRO A 558 -30.17 -20.93 -49.56
N PHE A 559 -31.10 -21.80 -49.20
CA PHE A 559 -32.22 -21.49 -48.31
C PHE A 559 -31.72 -21.18 -46.90
N LYS A 560 -32.11 -20.04 -46.34
CA LYS A 560 -31.85 -19.67 -44.93
C LYS A 560 -33.18 -19.38 -44.23
N LEU A 561 -33.47 -20.12 -43.17
CA LEU A 561 -34.54 -19.77 -42.23
C LEU A 561 -34.05 -18.72 -41.24
N PRO A 562 -34.92 -17.77 -40.82
CA PRO A 562 -34.63 -16.92 -39.67
C PRO A 562 -34.37 -17.79 -38.43
N SER A 563 -33.24 -17.57 -37.77
CA SER A 563 -32.84 -18.28 -36.54
C SER A 563 -33.08 -17.37 -35.35
N LEU A 564 -34.32 -17.33 -34.88
CA LEU A 564 -34.74 -16.59 -33.69
C LEU A 564 -35.05 -17.53 -32.52
N PRO A 565 -34.87 -17.07 -31.28
CA PRO A 565 -35.32 -17.83 -30.12
C PRO A 565 -36.85 -18.05 -30.18
N SER A 566 -37.26 -19.17 -29.61
CA SER A 566 -38.66 -19.47 -29.36
C SER A 566 -39.24 -18.51 -28.31
N ASP A 567 -40.57 -18.37 -28.31
CA ASP A 567 -41.26 -17.49 -27.35
C ASP A 567 -40.99 -17.93 -25.91
N THR A 568 -40.88 -19.24 -25.68
CA THR A 568 -40.51 -19.82 -24.38
C THR A 568 -39.09 -19.43 -23.97
N GLU A 569 -38.11 -19.47 -24.87
CA GLU A 569 -36.74 -19.02 -24.56
C GLU A 569 -36.69 -17.53 -24.23
N ILE A 570 -37.44 -16.69 -24.97
CA ILE A 570 -37.55 -15.26 -24.68
C ILE A 570 -38.21 -15.03 -23.30
N TYR A 571 -39.31 -15.72 -22.98
CA TYR A 571 -39.95 -15.61 -21.67
C TYR A 571 -39.05 -16.08 -20.52
N ASP A 572 -38.28 -17.16 -20.70
CA ASP A 572 -37.31 -17.63 -19.72
C ASP A 572 -36.21 -16.58 -19.48
N HIS A 573 -35.72 -15.94 -20.55
CA HIS A 573 -34.75 -14.87 -20.47
C HIS A 573 -35.29 -13.64 -19.74
N LEU A 574 -36.49 -13.20 -20.10
CA LEU A 574 -37.18 -12.08 -19.45
C LEU A 574 -37.46 -12.38 -17.97
N THR A 575 -37.89 -13.59 -17.64
CA THR A 575 -38.13 -14.03 -16.25
C THR A 575 -36.85 -13.92 -15.43
N ARG A 576 -35.72 -14.40 -15.96
CA ARG A 576 -34.42 -14.27 -15.30
C ARG A 576 -33.99 -12.81 -15.12
N LYS A 577 -34.12 -11.99 -16.16
CA LYS A 577 -33.77 -10.56 -16.10
C LYS A 577 -34.64 -9.81 -15.09
N LEU A 578 -35.94 -10.08 -15.07
CA LEU A 578 -36.88 -9.45 -14.15
C LEU A 578 -36.58 -9.83 -12.70
N ALA A 579 -36.36 -11.13 -12.44
CA ALA A 579 -35.97 -11.60 -11.12
C ALA A 579 -34.65 -10.98 -10.64
N GLN A 580 -33.65 -10.86 -11.52
CA GLN A 580 -32.39 -10.19 -11.20
C GLN A 580 -32.57 -8.71 -10.88
N ALA A 581 -33.42 -7.99 -11.63
CA ALA A 581 -33.74 -6.59 -11.35
C ALA A 581 -34.42 -6.43 -9.98
N ILE A 582 -35.40 -7.27 -9.67
CA ILE A 582 -36.08 -7.29 -8.36
C ILE A 582 -35.09 -7.61 -7.24
N VAL A 583 -34.20 -8.58 -7.44
CA VAL A 583 -33.17 -8.93 -6.45
C VAL A 583 -32.25 -7.74 -6.20
N HIS A 584 -31.82 -7.03 -7.25
CA HIS A 584 -30.96 -5.86 -7.13
C HIS A 584 -31.56 -4.79 -6.21
N ASP A 585 -32.83 -4.46 -6.39
CA ASP A 585 -33.55 -3.51 -5.52
C ASP A 585 -33.63 -4.01 -4.06
N LEU A 586 -33.85 -5.32 -3.87
CA LEU A 586 -33.91 -5.92 -2.53
C LEU A 586 -32.57 -5.95 -1.80
N LEU A 587 -31.43 -5.91 -2.52
CA LEU A 587 -30.11 -5.96 -1.91
C LEU A 587 -29.88 -4.79 -0.95
N ASP A 588 -30.34 -3.58 -1.29
CA ASP A 588 -30.15 -2.39 -0.46
C ASP A 588 -30.75 -2.56 0.95
N GLN A 589 -31.83 -3.34 1.08
CA GLN A 589 -32.50 -3.59 2.35
C GLN A 589 -31.93 -4.78 3.13
N LEU A 590 -31.30 -5.73 2.44
CA LEU A 590 -30.91 -7.02 3.01
C LEU A 590 -29.40 -7.17 3.21
N GLN A 591 -28.59 -6.50 2.38
CA GLN A 591 -27.14 -6.52 2.46
C GLN A 591 -26.64 -5.81 3.72
N ASP A 592 -25.39 -6.10 4.12
CA ASP A 592 -24.67 -5.43 5.21
C ASP A 592 -25.37 -5.46 6.56
N SER A 593 -26.04 -6.59 6.85
CA SER A 593 -26.69 -6.82 8.14
C SER A 593 -25.69 -6.72 9.31
N ASP A 594 -24.43 -7.11 9.11
CA ASP A 594 -23.32 -6.96 10.06
C ASP A 594 -23.14 -5.50 10.51
N LEU A 595 -23.12 -4.56 9.55
CA LEU A 595 -22.93 -3.14 9.85
C LEU A 595 -24.15 -2.55 10.56
N ARG A 596 -25.36 -2.91 10.12
CA ARG A 596 -26.60 -2.45 10.77
C ARG A 596 -26.69 -2.96 12.21
N TYR A 597 -26.34 -4.21 12.46
CA TYR A 597 -26.30 -4.76 13.81
C TYR A 597 -25.23 -4.10 14.68
N ALA A 598 -24.05 -3.78 14.15
CA ALA A 598 -23.03 -3.04 14.89
C ALA A 598 -23.54 -1.65 15.31
N GLN A 599 -24.15 -0.90 14.39
CA GLN A 599 -24.75 0.40 14.68
C GLN A 599 -25.90 0.30 15.70
N ALA A 600 -26.74 -0.74 15.59
CA ALA A 600 -27.81 -0.99 16.55
C ALA A 600 -27.27 -1.32 17.94
N ALA A 601 -26.14 -2.03 18.03
CA ALA A 601 -25.47 -2.33 19.28
C ALA A 601 -24.95 -1.05 19.96
N ASP A 602 -24.25 -0.21 19.22
CA ASP A 602 -23.71 1.06 19.73
C ASP A 602 -24.84 2.01 20.15
N HIS A 603 -25.92 2.06 19.36
CA HIS A 603 -27.12 2.78 19.73
C HIS A 603 -27.69 2.23 21.04
N ALA A 604 -27.96 0.93 21.16
CA ALA A 604 -28.49 0.34 22.40
C ALA A 604 -27.58 0.62 23.62
N ALA A 605 -26.25 0.53 23.47
CA ALA A 605 -25.30 0.85 24.52
C ALA A 605 -25.41 2.32 24.95
N SER A 606 -25.53 3.26 24.01
CA SER A 606 -25.67 4.70 24.32
C SER A 606 -26.95 5.05 25.10
N TYR A 607 -28.01 4.23 24.99
CA TYR A 607 -29.25 4.38 25.77
C TYR A 607 -29.22 3.62 27.11
N GLY A 608 -28.10 2.97 27.46
CA GLY A 608 -27.97 2.20 28.70
C GLY A 608 -28.71 0.86 28.67
N ASP A 609 -28.88 0.25 27.49
CA ASP A 609 -29.43 -1.11 27.34
C ASP A 609 -28.35 -2.11 26.88
N PRO A 610 -27.48 -2.58 27.80
CA PRO A 610 -26.38 -3.48 27.47
C PRO A 610 -26.85 -4.90 27.07
N ILE A 611 -28.07 -5.30 27.45
CA ILE A 611 -28.65 -6.59 27.03
C ILE A 611 -28.96 -6.55 25.53
N SER A 612 -29.63 -5.49 25.07
CA SER A 612 -29.85 -5.32 23.63
C SER A 612 -28.54 -5.06 22.88
N ALA A 613 -27.61 -4.31 23.47
CA ALA A 613 -26.30 -4.05 22.86
C ALA A 613 -25.51 -5.34 22.65
N SER A 614 -25.41 -6.21 23.65
CA SER A 614 -24.74 -7.51 23.54
C SER A 614 -25.42 -8.42 22.51
N ARG A 615 -26.76 -8.45 22.44
CA ARG A 615 -27.48 -9.19 21.39
C ARG A 615 -27.13 -8.72 19.99
N TYR A 616 -27.20 -7.42 19.72
CA TYR A 616 -26.90 -6.88 18.38
C TYR A 616 -25.40 -7.01 18.05
N ALA A 617 -24.51 -6.79 19.02
CA ALA A 617 -23.08 -7.01 18.82
C ALA A 617 -22.77 -8.48 18.51
N ALA A 618 -23.48 -9.43 19.13
CA ALA A 618 -23.35 -10.85 18.81
C ALA A 618 -23.82 -11.17 17.38
N TYR A 619 -24.92 -10.59 16.91
CA TYR A 619 -25.36 -10.73 15.52
C TYR A 619 -24.31 -10.16 14.55
N ALA A 620 -23.81 -8.95 14.83
CA ALA A 620 -22.76 -8.33 14.02
C ALA A 620 -21.49 -9.19 13.98
N TYR A 621 -21.03 -9.65 15.14
CA TYR A 621 -19.83 -10.48 15.29
C TYR A 621 -19.94 -11.78 14.50
N VAL A 622 -21.05 -12.52 14.67
CA VAL A 622 -21.26 -13.82 14.01
C VAL A 622 -21.34 -13.66 12.48
N ILE A 623 -22.11 -12.70 11.98
CA ILE A 623 -22.23 -12.48 10.53
C ILE A 623 -20.90 -12.00 9.92
N THR A 624 -20.18 -11.11 10.61
CA THR A 624 -18.86 -10.64 10.17
C THR A 624 -17.85 -11.80 10.09
N HIS A 625 -17.89 -12.69 11.09
CA HIS A 625 -17.04 -13.87 11.15
C HIS A 625 -17.40 -14.89 10.04
N GLU A 626 -18.68 -15.13 9.74
CA GLU A 626 -19.12 -15.93 8.59
C GLU A 626 -18.62 -15.37 7.26
N LYS A 627 -18.65 -14.04 7.11
CA LYS A 627 -18.11 -13.32 5.95
C LYS A 627 -16.58 -13.31 5.88
N LYS A 628 -15.89 -13.95 6.85
CA LYS A 628 -14.42 -14.00 6.96
C LYS A 628 -13.75 -12.62 7.02
N LYS A 629 -14.45 -11.61 7.55
CA LYS A 629 -13.91 -10.27 7.80
C LYS A 629 -13.28 -10.22 9.21
N ASP A 630 -12.42 -9.24 9.45
CA ASP A 630 -11.90 -9.00 10.80
C ASP A 630 -13.03 -8.62 11.76
N SER A 631 -13.11 -9.32 12.88
CA SER A 631 -14.16 -9.21 13.90
C SER A 631 -13.59 -8.89 15.28
N SER A 632 -12.30 -8.55 15.37
CA SER A 632 -11.60 -8.33 16.65
C SER A 632 -12.20 -7.18 17.45
N SER A 633 -12.52 -6.05 16.81
CA SER A 633 -13.20 -4.93 17.48
C SER A 633 -14.61 -5.28 17.95
N LEU A 634 -15.38 -6.03 17.14
CA LEU A 634 -16.71 -6.50 17.51
C LEU A 634 -16.68 -7.49 18.67
N ALA A 635 -15.66 -8.35 18.74
CA ALA A 635 -15.46 -9.27 19.85
C ALA A 635 -15.22 -8.51 21.17
N ASN A 636 -14.38 -7.47 21.14
CA ASN A 636 -14.12 -6.62 22.32
C ASN A 636 -15.37 -5.85 22.75
N ASN A 637 -16.11 -5.25 21.80
CA ASN A 637 -17.36 -4.56 22.10
C ASN A 637 -18.39 -5.53 22.69
N LEU A 638 -18.54 -6.72 22.12
CA LEU A 638 -19.44 -7.76 22.62
C LEU A 638 -19.06 -8.19 24.05
N ALA A 639 -17.78 -8.41 24.33
CA ALA A 639 -17.29 -8.72 25.67
C ALA A 639 -17.58 -7.59 26.68
N SER A 640 -17.37 -6.34 26.29
CA SER A 640 -17.71 -5.16 27.12
C SER A 640 -19.20 -5.09 27.41
N TYR A 641 -20.05 -5.13 26.37
CA TYR A 641 -21.50 -5.04 26.54
C TYR A 641 -22.06 -6.22 27.35
N ALA A 642 -21.55 -7.43 27.16
CA ALA A 642 -21.98 -8.60 27.92
C ALA A 642 -21.60 -8.52 29.42
N THR A 643 -20.42 -7.98 29.75
CA THR A 643 -20.00 -7.80 31.14
C THR A 643 -20.74 -6.67 31.84
N GLU A 644 -21.10 -5.61 31.10
CA GLU A 644 -22.03 -4.58 31.57
C GLU A 644 -23.43 -5.17 31.82
N ALA A 645 -23.98 -5.94 30.88
CA ALA A 645 -25.28 -6.62 31.04
C ALA A 645 -25.29 -7.53 32.28
N ALA A 646 -24.25 -8.35 32.43
CA ALA A 646 -24.09 -9.24 33.57
C ALA A 646 -24.02 -8.50 34.92
N SER A 647 -23.60 -7.23 34.92
CA SER A 647 -23.60 -6.38 36.13
C SER A 647 -25.01 -5.99 36.57
N LEU A 648 -25.98 -5.96 35.64
CA LEU A 648 -27.38 -5.59 35.90
C LEU A 648 -28.27 -6.80 36.24
N THR A 649 -27.92 -7.99 35.75
CA THR A 649 -28.73 -9.20 35.92
C THR A 649 -28.62 -9.74 37.35
N PRO A 650 -29.71 -9.79 38.15
CA PRO A 650 -29.66 -10.41 39.47
C PRO A 650 -29.37 -11.91 39.33
N LEU A 651 -28.62 -12.47 40.30
CA LEU A 651 -28.37 -13.91 40.31
C LEU A 651 -29.70 -14.68 40.45
N PRO A 652 -29.89 -15.80 39.73
CA PRO A 652 -31.05 -16.63 39.95
C PRO A 652 -31.06 -17.09 41.42
N PRO A 653 -32.24 -17.18 42.07
CA PRO A 653 -32.32 -17.70 43.43
C PRO A 653 -31.68 -19.09 43.48
N PRO A 654 -30.92 -19.43 44.53
CA PRO A 654 -30.27 -20.72 44.64
C PRO A 654 -31.32 -21.82 44.43
N ALA A 655 -31.01 -22.77 43.55
CA ALA A 655 -31.91 -23.88 43.25
C ALA A 655 -32.39 -24.48 44.57
N ALA A 656 -33.71 -24.51 44.78
CA ALA A 656 -34.30 -25.02 46.00
C ALA A 656 -33.76 -26.44 46.21
N VAL A 657 -32.94 -26.61 47.27
CA VAL A 657 -32.44 -27.92 47.66
C VAL A 657 -33.69 -28.78 47.88
N PRO A 658 -33.87 -29.89 47.12
CA PRO A 658 -35.01 -30.76 47.36
C PRO A 658 -34.92 -31.22 48.81
N ILE A 659 -35.87 -30.76 49.63
CA ILE A 659 -36.01 -31.22 51.00
C ILE A 659 -36.37 -32.71 50.90
N PRO A 660 -35.61 -33.62 51.54
CA PRO A 660 -35.76 -35.06 51.39
C PRO A 660 -37.14 -35.57 51.82
#